data_AF-A0AAN6FG66-F1
#
_entry.id   AF-A0AAN6FG66-F1
#
_cell.length_a   1.000
_cell.length_b   1.000
_cell.length_c   1.000
_cell.angle_alpha   90.00
_cell.angle_beta   90.00
_cell.angle_gamma   90.00
#
_symmetry.space_group_name_H-M   'P 1'
#
loop_
_entity.id
_entity.type
_entity.pdbx_description
1 polymer ?
#
loop_
_entity_poly.entity_id
_entity_poly.type
_entity_poly.pdbx_seq_one_letter_code
_entity_poly.pdbx_strand_id
1 'polypeptide(L)'
;MNVPYRGRVRTGCLACRASKVKCDEQDPICKRCLRRQKTCIYTKRRTPLAEPAATSDAADTPPSSGEERTGGQSHGHVASAEASDSRDSPQMGQRQGSYRTGLDDHYPSSTPTVETPSISVRSPSVISSLISQDINFCTTIDLLAASEGSTTPSLTYFHETVESPFITPFDPANWVVFKDRVVEAAAQCSAVASAALAVQELYKARKNCLSHSKALPPYYVACEVFEKLAGSGQVNYVFDLVFMSTFLLSLFEMLVPQDAHHRPLAQGHGPIVDRLKMWSSAEQSQDSILPPHRRLAANIPCSSEAIWQSGHPQLPPLDTGHTMQSSDHLISTLSDSLFMFYYQLQLLSTKVADLSHYHRTRTTGADQEEVSGLMSSLQARMEALWRERPTLMRQLAPELGAYLASPVAKPLTRLATLCTLTYHTELVEIGRNLSDTQRTSPDAEGHMSEARMIICSLDYRPENQDRSEYLDPAYLRALFLCAIESFDEAETRWAVSRIREIKDPVCYNDTQYPQRTAIGLSFGNSYSSIAHTADGKTEVIANEEGDRQIPSILSYVSGEEFQGAQAKVQLVRNPRNTIAYFRDLLGSKFKDVDPSPCHASAHPVESEGEGVAFVVQEKIAGEEGEEGEKSKLTIAEVTTRHLRKLKESATDYLGKDVNAAVITVPSDFADAQKTALSESASKAGIEVLQFITEPISALLAYDAKQQAAESGSHAPHDKIVVVADLGGTRSDVAVVASRGGIYTTLATAHDYELGGSSLDKILIEHAAKEFQKKNKSASDPRKNDRSLAKLTLEAEAVKKALSLGATASFSIESLGDGIDFNLTVNRSRFELLANKVLMSFTRLIESAVQKADLDILDVDEILLSGGTSHTPKIASNLQSHFPESAVVIAPATSASAINPSELTARGAAIQASLISGFEVEEIGSSTEAVVTVTPHLQHAIGLVTGEDGFAVIVPAETPAPVRRTAQVVVKQGGDVLVRLAEGVREISVRKEDKSMTNGNGKKDDEDEDDDDEDDEPEEVREKVWKAGKVLAEAGIRGVKKGGKVEVQVNVAADLSVTVVCREVGSKGGVRGTVPAGKAEQNGST
;
A
#
# COMPACT_ATOMS: atom_id res chain seq x y z
N MET A 1 -5.12 33.64 -14.14
CA MET A 1 -6.56 33.44 -14.45
C MET A 1 -7.05 32.23 -13.66
N ASN A 2 -8.26 32.26 -13.08
CA ASN A 2 -8.73 31.17 -12.21
C ASN A 2 -9.69 30.22 -12.93
N VAL A 3 -9.44 28.91 -12.82
CA VAL A 3 -10.40 27.84 -13.15
C VAL A 3 -10.67 27.02 -11.89
N PRO A 4 -11.89 27.04 -11.32
CA PRO A 4 -12.16 26.41 -10.02
C PRO A 4 -12.45 24.90 -10.12
N TYR A 5 -11.86 24.17 -9.18
CA TYR A 5 -11.97 22.72 -8.97
C TYR A 5 -13.42 22.24 -8.80
N ARG A 6 -13.91 21.35 -9.70
CA ARG A 6 -15.28 20.79 -9.65
C ARG A 6 -15.44 19.61 -8.67
N GLY A 7 -15.09 19.83 -7.40
CA GLY A 7 -15.57 18.95 -6.33
C GLY A 7 -17.11 19.01 -6.26
N ARG A 8 -17.79 17.85 -6.14
CA ARG A 8 -19.26 17.81 -6.03
C ARG A 8 -19.72 18.32 -4.65
N VAL A 9 -19.79 19.64 -4.52
CA VAL A 9 -20.40 20.33 -3.37
C VAL A 9 -21.84 19.84 -3.19
N ARG A 10 -22.08 18.99 -2.19
CA ARG A 10 -23.43 18.49 -1.88
C ARG A 10 -24.35 19.68 -1.62
N THR A 11 -25.35 19.86 -2.46
CA THR A 11 -26.39 20.88 -2.29
C THR A 11 -27.37 20.46 -1.16
N GLY A 12 -28.18 21.39 -0.65
CA GLY A 12 -29.09 21.14 0.47
C GLY A 12 -28.99 22.10 1.65
N CYS A 13 -30.00 22.04 2.53
CA CYS A 13 -29.99 22.76 3.79
C CYS A 13 -28.90 22.25 4.75
N LEU A 14 -28.45 23.10 5.68
CA LEU A 14 -27.40 22.81 6.63
C LEU A 14 -27.70 21.56 7.49
N ALA A 15 -28.94 21.39 7.92
CA ALA A 15 -29.35 20.24 8.73
C ALA A 15 -29.22 18.90 7.96
N CYS A 16 -29.59 18.87 6.67
CA CYS A 16 -29.39 17.69 5.81
C CYS A 16 -27.91 17.46 5.47
N ARG A 17 -27.15 18.53 5.19
CA ARG A 17 -25.71 18.48 4.92
C ARG A 17 -24.92 17.91 6.11
N ALA A 18 -25.13 18.44 7.30
CA ALA A 18 -24.51 17.95 8.54
C ALA A 18 -24.90 16.48 8.81
N SER A 19 -26.17 16.13 8.58
CA SER A 19 -26.67 14.75 8.65
C SER A 19 -26.24 13.86 7.47
N LYS A 20 -25.34 14.32 6.58
CA LYS A 20 -24.84 13.66 5.36
C LYS A 20 -25.92 13.08 4.42
N VAL A 21 -27.17 13.55 4.46
CA VAL A 21 -28.30 13.05 3.64
C VAL A 21 -28.68 13.99 2.50
N LYS A 22 -29.21 13.43 1.40
CA LYS A 22 -29.81 14.20 0.30
C LYS A 22 -30.99 15.03 0.83
N CYS A 23 -31.00 16.31 0.46
CA CYS A 23 -32.04 17.29 0.77
C CYS A 23 -33.08 17.35 -0.36
N ASP A 24 -34.25 17.91 -0.07
CA ASP A 24 -35.29 18.24 -1.06
C ASP A 24 -35.38 19.77 -1.17
N GLU A 25 -34.60 20.33 -2.09
CA GLU A 25 -34.26 21.76 -2.14
C GLU A 25 -35.34 22.64 -2.80
N GLN A 26 -36.40 22.02 -3.30
CA GLN A 26 -37.53 22.71 -3.93
C GLN A 26 -38.51 23.26 -2.89
N ASP A 27 -38.52 22.72 -1.66
CA ASP A 27 -39.35 23.21 -0.57
C ASP A 27 -38.60 24.19 0.35
N PRO A 28 -39.26 25.28 0.83
CA PRO A 28 -38.72 26.16 1.86
C PRO A 28 -38.36 25.45 3.18
N ILE A 29 -39.07 24.37 3.50
CA ILE A 29 -38.75 23.44 4.58
C ILE A 29 -38.79 22.03 3.98
N CYS A 30 -37.62 21.44 3.71
CA CYS A 30 -37.57 20.14 3.05
C CYS A 30 -38.30 19.05 3.88
N LYS A 31 -39.03 18.17 3.19
CA LYS A 31 -39.87 17.10 3.78
C LYS A 31 -39.15 16.20 4.79
N ARG A 32 -37.81 16.18 4.76
CA ARG A 32 -36.93 15.40 5.65
C ARG A 32 -36.52 16.14 6.93
N CYS A 33 -36.43 17.47 6.90
CA CYS A 33 -36.34 18.32 8.09
C CYS A 33 -37.68 18.32 8.83
N LEU A 34 -38.79 18.49 8.09
CA LEU A 34 -40.15 18.48 8.61
C LEU A 34 -40.46 17.17 9.37
N ARG A 35 -40.24 16.01 8.73
CA ARG A 35 -40.42 14.68 9.37
C ARG A 35 -39.49 14.40 10.56
N ARG A 36 -38.39 15.16 10.73
CA ARG A 36 -37.47 15.03 11.86
C ARG A 36 -37.62 16.14 12.91
N GLN A 37 -38.62 17.02 12.75
CA GLN A 37 -38.83 18.21 13.58
C GLN A 37 -37.56 19.09 13.75
N LYS A 38 -36.68 19.11 12.74
CA LYS A 38 -35.43 19.91 12.75
C LYS A 38 -35.56 21.12 11.84
N THR A 39 -35.14 22.28 12.33
CA THR A 39 -35.14 23.55 11.58
C THR A 39 -34.43 23.40 10.23
N CYS A 40 -35.12 23.72 9.14
CA CYS A 40 -34.55 23.68 7.79
C CYS A 40 -33.88 25.03 7.50
N ILE A 41 -32.55 25.07 7.49
CA ILE A 41 -31.79 26.30 7.28
C ILE A 41 -30.98 26.18 5.99
N TYR A 42 -31.35 26.93 4.97
CA TYR A 42 -30.54 27.11 3.77
C TYR A 42 -29.57 28.29 3.96
N THR A 43 -28.34 28.16 3.48
CA THR A 43 -27.42 29.31 3.41
C THR A 43 -27.88 30.24 2.30
N LYS A 44 -28.10 31.52 2.61
CA LYS A 44 -28.31 32.55 1.58
C LYS A 44 -27.08 32.53 0.66
N ARG A 45 -27.27 32.27 -0.63
CA ARG A 45 -26.20 32.42 -1.62
C ARG A 45 -25.76 33.89 -1.60
N ARG A 46 -24.45 34.14 -1.55
CA ARG A 46 -23.92 35.48 -1.86
C ARG A 46 -24.20 35.75 -3.34
N THR A 47 -25.00 36.77 -3.62
CA THR A 47 -25.12 37.33 -4.96
C THR A 47 -23.75 37.86 -5.39
N PRO A 48 -23.28 37.63 -6.63
CA PRO A 48 -22.10 38.31 -7.14
C PRO A 48 -22.30 39.83 -7.09
N LEU A 49 -21.24 40.56 -6.72
CA LEU A 49 -21.22 42.01 -6.83
C LEU A 49 -21.19 42.41 -8.31
N ALA A 50 -22.04 43.35 -8.70
CA ALA A 50 -21.97 44.02 -10.00
C ALA A 50 -21.10 45.27 -9.88
N GLU A 51 -20.36 45.60 -10.94
CA GLU A 51 -19.57 46.83 -11.03
C GLU A 51 -20.48 48.07 -11.24
N PRO A 52 -20.03 49.28 -10.84
CA PRO A 52 -20.95 50.37 -10.55
C PRO A 52 -21.40 51.17 -11.78
N ALA A 53 -22.69 51.52 -11.79
CA ALA A 53 -23.27 52.49 -12.72
C ALA A 53 -24.12 53.54 -11.97
N ALA A 54 -23.53 54.72 -11.81
CA ALA A 54 -24.12 56.06 -11.67
C ALA A 54 -25.44 56.32 -10.84
N THR A 55 -25.29 57.30 -9.93
CA THR A 55 -26.22 58.41 -9.58
C THR A 55 -27.41 58.26 -8.62
N SER A 56 -27.47 59.28 -7.73
CA SER A 56 -28.61 59.94 -7.07
C SER A 56 -29.52 59.19 -6.06
N ASP A 57 -29.17 59.38 -4.78
CA ASP A 57 -29.97 60.10 -3.75
C ASP A 57 -31.28 59.54 -3.13
N ALA A 58 -31.55 60.08 -1.93
CA ALA A 58 -32.83 60.15 -1.20
C ALA A 58 -33.36 58.92 -0.40
N ALA A 59 -32.92 58.86 0.86
CA ALA A 59 -33.75 58.92 2.08
C ALA A 59 -34.66 57.74 2.54
N ASP A 60 -34.49 57.45 3.85
CA ASP A 60 -35.48 57.17 4.90
C ASP A 60 -36.44 55.94 4.87
N THR A 61 -36.05 54.95 5.70
CA THR A 61 -36.73 54.45 6.95
C THR A 61 -38.26 54.19 7.03
N PRO A 62 -38.74 53.36 7.99
CA PRO A 62 -39.92 52.47 7.83
C PRO A 62 -41.04 52.88 8.84
N PRO A 63 -41.87 52.04 9.53
CA PRO A 63 -42.08 50.57 9.55
C PRO A 63 -43.60 50.16 9.68
N SER A 64 -43.89 49.12 10.49
CA SER A 64 -45.23 48.61 10.93
C SER A 64 -46.01 47.82 9.85
N SER A 65 -46.37 46.53 10.05
CA SER A 65 -47.39 45.92 10.94
C SER A 65 -48.81 46.43 10.69
N GLY A 66 -49.85 45.60 10.60
CA GLY A 66 -49.93 44.14 10.75
C GLY A 66 -51.36 43.73 11.11
N GLU A 67 -51.73 42.47 10.82
CA GLU A 67 -53.03 41.83 11.11
C GLU A 67 -54.30 42.46 10.48
N GLU A 68 -55.07 41.65 9.74
CA GLU A 68 -56.40 41.21 10.22
C GLU A 68 -56.95 40.04 9.37
N ARG A 69 -58.07 39.45 9.81
CA ARG A 69 -58.81 38.38 9.12
C ARG A 69 -60.19 38.89 8.72
N THR A 70 -60.71 38.49 7.55
CA THR A 70 -61.93 37.64 7.38
C THR A 70 -62.38 37.57 5.91
N GLY A 71 -63.34 36.70 5.59
CA GLY A 71 -63.64 36.25 4.22
C GLY A 71 -64.47 37.21 3.34
N GLY A 72 -64.38 36.98 2.03
CA GLY A 72 -65.18 37.61 0.97
C GLY A 72 -65.59 36.58 -0.10
N GLN A 73 -66.74 36.78 -0.75
CA GLN A 73 -67.45 35.73 -1.50
C GLN A 73 -67.17 35.70 -3.03
N SER A 74 -67.19 34.47 -3.56
CA SER A 74 -67.58 33.94 -4.89
C SER A 74 -67.79 34.79 -6.18
N HIS A 75 -67.70 34.03 -7.29
CA HIS A 75 -68.19 34.24 -8.68
C HIS A 75 -67.26 34.83 -9.75
N GLY A 76 -67.34 34.22 -10.95
CA GLY A 76 -66.66 34.60 -12.18
C GLY A 76 -66.41 33.38 -13.08
N HIS A 77 -67.20 33.18 -14.15
CA HIS A 77 -67.11 31.99 -15.02
C HIS A 77 -67.54 32.29 -16.46
N VAL A 78 -66.58 32.33 -17.40
CA VAL A 78 -66.71 32.48 -18.87
C VAL A 78 -65.44 31.80 -19.45
N ALA A 79 -65.41 30.79 -20.34
CA ALA A 79 -66.10 30.49 -21.61
C ALA A 79 -65.50 31.28 -22.82
N SER A 80 -65.40 30.78 -24.07
CA SER A 80 -65.56 29.43 -24.68
C SER A 80 -65.14 29.44 -26.19
N ALA A 81 -65.52 28.39 -26.95
CA ALA A 81 -65.50 28.18 -28.43
C ALA A 81 -64.27 27.44 -29.03
N GLU A 82 -64.35 26.34 -29.81
CA GLU A 82 -65.39 25.50 -30.50
C GLU A 82 -65.74 25.74 -31.99
N ALA A 83 -66.34 24.69 -32.61
CA ALA A 83 -66.93 24.53 -33.97
C ALA A 83 -65.97 24.33 -35.17
N SER A 84 -66.29 23.59 -36.26
CA SER A 84 -67.25 22.47 -36.56
C SER A 84 -66.68 21.66 -37.78
N ASP A 85 -67.30 20.78 -38.58
CA ASP A 85 -68.72 20.43 -38.88
C ASP A 85 -68.94 18.94 -39.29
N SER A 86 -69.63 18.62 -40.41
CA SER A 86 -70.34 17.33 -40.60
C SER A 86 -70.40 16.69 -42.03
N ARG A 87 -70.66 15.36 -42.02
CA ARG A 87 -71.53 14.53 -42.92
C ARG A 87 -71.12 13.93 -44.30
N ASP A 88 -71.74 12.75 -44.51
CA ASP A 88 -72.19 12.04 -45.72
C ASP A 88 -71.22 11.23 -46.64
N SER A 89 -71.83 10.49 -47.58
CA SER A 89 -71.39 9.24 -48.27
C SER A 89 -71.89 9.24 -49.74
N PRO A 90 -71.61 8.27 -50.67
CA PRO A 90 -71.24 6.85 -50.43
C PRO A 90 -70.35 6.10 -51.48
N GLN A 91 -70.21 4.78 -51.23
CA GLN A 91 -70.03 3.64 -52.16
C GLN A 91 -68.64 3.13 -52.66
N MET A 92 -68.56 1.79 -52.61
CA MET A 92 -67.63 0.81 -53.22
C MET A 92 -66.11 0.91 -52.95
N GLY A 93 -65.43 -0.14 -52.46
CA GLY A 93 -65.93 -1.42 -51.91
C GLY A 93 -64.89 -2.55 -51.86
N GLN A 94 -65.19 -3.62 -51.09
CA GLN A 94 -64.54 -4.97 -51.05
C GLN A 94 -63.00 -5.01 -50.76
N ARG A 95 -62.46 -5.84 -49.85
CA ARG A 95 -62.93 -7.00 -49.04
C ARG A 95 -62.33 -6.89 -47.63
N GLN A 96 -63.07 -7.20 -46.55
CA GLN A 96 -63.05 -8.48 -45.81
C GLN A 96 -61.65 -9.01 -45.43
N GLY A 97 -61.36 -9.35 -44.17
CA GLY A 97 -62.23 -9.31 -42.98
C GLY A 97 -61.54 -9.79 -41.68
N SER A 98 -62.24 -9.66 -40.56
CA SER A 98 -61.82 -10.12 -39.22
C SER A 98 -62.21 -11.57 -38.93
N TYR A 99 -61.57 -12.24 -37.96
CA TYR A 99 -62.22 -12.63 -36.69
C TYR A 99 -61.29 -13.30 -35.64
N ARG A 100 -61.88 -13.64 -34.50
CA ARG A 100 -61.29 -14.10 -33.22
C ARG A 100 -61.05 -15.62 -33.15
N THR A 101 -60.28 -16.00 -32.12
CA THR A 101 -60.41 -17.21 -31.25
C THR A 101 -60.22 -18.61 -31.83
N GLY A 102 -59.33 -19.35 -31.17
CA GLY A 102 -59.26 -20.82 -31.13
C GLY A 102 -58.08 -21.25 -30.26
N LEU A 103 -58.28 -22.15 -29.31
CA LEU A 103 -57.20 -23.00 -28.78
C LEU A 103 -57.14 -24.26 -29.66
N ASP A 104 -55.96 -24.88 -29.76
CA ASP A 104 -55.72 -26.31 -29.50
C ASP A 104 -54.23 -26.66 -29.82
N ASP A 105 -53.84 -27.92 -29.61
CA ASP A 105 -52.46 -28.37 -29.39
C ASP A 105 -51.52 -28.48 -30.62
N HIS A 106 -50.24 -28.68 -30.27
CA HIS A 106 -49.14 -29.34 -31.02
C HIS A 106 -47.95 -28.48 -31.55
N TYR A 107 -46.77 -28.76 -30.98
CA TYR A 107 -45.48 -28.80 -31.70
C TYR A 107 -45.52 -29.95 -32.74
N PRO A 108 -44.79 -29.90 -33.88
CA PRO A 108 -43.37 -29.50 -33.88
C PRO A 108 -42.82 -28.71 -35.11
N SER A 109 -41.65 -28.10 -34.89
CA SER A 109 -40.54 -27.85 -35.82
C SER A 109 -40.82 -27.45 -37.29
N SER A 110 -40.61 -26.17 -37.62
CA SER A 110 -39.57 -25.75 -38.59
C SER A 110 -39.40 -24.22 -38.68
N THR A 111 -38.17 -23.79 -38.96
CA THR A 111 -37.74 -22.41 -39.35
C THR A 111 -38.15 -22.08 -40.79
N PRO A 112 -38.23 -20.80 -41.26
CA PRO A 112 -37.27 -19.72 -40.92
C PRO A 112 -37.77 -18.25 -40.83
N THR A 113 -36.90 -17.38 -40.24
CA THR A 113 -36.65 -15.93 -40.50
C THR A 113 -37.83 -14.99 -40.81
N VAL A 114 -38.05 -13.89 -40.09
CA VAL A 114 -37.37 -12.56 -40.18
C VAL A 114 -37.99 -11.66 -39.07
N GLU A 115 -37.35 -10.74 -38.33
CA GLU A 115 -35.95 -10.32 -38.08
C GLU A 115 -35.88 -9.54 -36.75
N THR A 116 -34.69 -9.20 -36.23
CA THR A 116 -34.50 -8.31 -35.06
C THR A 116 -33.25 -7.41 -35.20
N PRO A 117 -33.26 -6.19 -34.61
CA PRO A 117 -32.16 -5.22 -34.77
C PRO A 117 -30.92 -5.57 -33.95
N SER A 118 -29.73 -5.35 -34.53
CA SER A 118 -28.45 -5.81 -34.00
C SER A 118 -27.74 -4.78 -33.09
N ILE A 119 -27.19 -5.26 -31.97
CA ILE A 119 -26.12 -4.58 -31.22
C ILE A 119 -24.82 -5.36 -31.45
N SER A 120 -23.72 -4.63 -31.69
CA SER A 120 -22.47 -5.18 -32.21
C SER A 120 -21.69 -6.06 -31.21
N VAL A 121 -21.89 -7.38 -31.29
CA VAL A 121 -21.08 -8.39 -30.59
C VAL A 121 -19.62 -8.35 -31.07
N ARG A 122 -18.65 -8.31 -30.16
CA ARG A 122 -17.22 -8.47 -30.50
C ARG A 122 -16.98 -9.88 -31.03
N SER A 123 -16.34 -10.01 -32.20
CA SER A 123 -16.27 -11.31 -32.91
C SER A 123 -15.68 -12.45 -32.06
N PRO A 124 -16.15 -13.70 -32.21
CA PRO A 124 -15.63 -14.85 -31.46
C PRO A 124 -14.11 -15.05 -31.58
N SER A 125 -13.51 -14.64 -32.71
CA SER A 125 -12.06 -14.68 -32.91
C SER A 125 -11.27 -13.83 -31.89
N VAL A 126 -11.87 -12.75 -31.38
CA VAL A 126 -11.24 -11.88 -30.36
C VAL A 126 -11.33 -12.51 -28.98
N ILE A 127 -12.45 -13.17 -28.65
CA ILE A 127 -12.61 -13.87 -27.37
C ILE A 127 -11.66 -15.09 -27.33
N SER A 128 -11.59 -15.86 -28.40
CA SER A 128 -10.61 -16.96 -28.54
C SER A 128 -9.16 -16.46 -28.54
N SER A 129 -8.87 -15.30 -29.16
CA SER A 129 -7.55 -14.67 -29.08
C SER A 129 -7.18 -14.26 -27.65
N LEU A 130 -8.10 -13.67 -26.90
CA LEU A 130 -7.85 -13.25 -25.52
C LEU A 130 -7.62 -14.46 -24.61
N ILE A 131 -8.53 -15.45 -24.61
CA ILE A 131 -8.35 -16.69 -23.85
C ILE A 131 -7.02 -17.39 -24.21
N SER A 132 -6.67 -17.42 -25.50
CA SER A 132 -5.39 -18.01 -25.95
C SER A 132 -4.17 -17.12 -25.62
N GLN A 133 -4.34 -15.82 -25.38
CA GLN A 133 -3.27 -14.93 -24.93
C GLN A 133 -3.08 -15.01 -23.41
N ASP A 134 -4.16 -15.06 -22.63
CA ASP A 134 -4.12 -15.23 -21.18
C ASP A 134 -3.52 -16.59 -20.81
N ILE A 135 -3.95 -17.68 -21.48
CA ILE A 135 -3.32 -19.00 -21.33
C ILE A 135 -1.83 -18.94 -21.69
N ASN A 136 -1.46 -18.31 -22.80
CA ASN A 136 -0.07 -18.22 -23.22
C ASN A 136 0.77 -17.35 -22.26
N PHE A 137 0.18 -16.31 -21.66
CA PHE A 137 0.83 -15.46 -20.67
C PHE A 137 1.09 -16.21 -19.36
N CYS A 138 0.09 -16.90 -18.80
CA CYS A 138 0.26 -17.75 -17.63
C CYS A 138 1.24 -18.90 -17.90
N THR A 139 1.15 -19.58 -19.04
CA THR A 139 2.10 -20.67 -19.38
C THR A 139 3.51 -20.13 -19.60
N THR A 140 3.67 -18.88 -20.07
CA THR A 140 4.98 -18.24 -20.18
C THR A 140 5.54 -17.86 -18.81
N ILE A 141 4.72 -17.39 -17.87
CA ILE A 141 5.13 -17.14 -16.48
C ILE A 141 5.54 -18.44 -15.79
N ASP A 142 4.71 -19.49 -15.88
CA ASP A 142 5.01 -20.83 -15.33
C ASP A 142 6.34 -21.38 -15.93
N LEU A 143 6.61 -21.16 -17.23
CA LEU A 143 7.87 -21.57 -17.89
C LEU A 143 9.08 -20.69 -17.55
N LEU A 144 8.89 -19.40 -17.25
CA LEU A 144 9.96 -18.52 -16.80
C LEU A 144 10.35 -18.83 -15.35
N ALA A 145 9.37 -19.03 -14.46
CA ALA A 145 9.60 -19.51 -13.11
C ALA A 145 10.30 -20.88 -13.10
N ALA A 146 9.93 -21.79 -14.01
CA ALA A 146 10.62 -23.07 -14.20
C ALA A 146 12.01 -22.98 -14.85
N SER A 147 12.47 -21.78 -15.24
CA SER A 147 13.85 -21.53 -15.70
C SER A 147 14.76 -20.98 -14.60
N GLU A 148 14.19 -20.58 -13.46
CA GLU A 148 14.91 -20.24 -12.24
C GLU A 148 15.16 -21.51 -11.40
N GLY A 149 16.32 -21.59 -10.76
CA GLY A 149 16.91 -22.86 -10.32
C GLY A 149 16.37 -23.45 -9.02
N SER A 150 15.12 -23.90 -8.97
CA SER A 150 14.63 -24.81 -7.91
C SER A 150 13.68 -25.89 -8.45
N THR A 151 13.84 -27.13 -8.00
CA THR A 151 12.98 -28.27 -8.36
C THR A 151 11.71 -28.38 -7.49
N THR A 152 11.30 -27.29 -6.84
CA THR A 152 10.04 -27.17 -6.09
C THR A 152 8.99 -26.47 -6.95
N PRO A 153 7.94 -27.16 -7.46
CA PRO A 153 6.94 -26.51 -8.30
C PRO A 153 6.13 -25.47 -7.51
N SER A 154 5.85 -24.31 -8.12
CA SER A 154 5.14 -23.22 -7.45
C SER A 154 3.74 -23.65 -6.97
N LEU A 155 3.54 -23.52 -5.66
CA LEU A 155 2.25 -23.59 -4.98
C LEU A 155 1.60 -22.21 -4.80
N THR A 156 2.14 -21.14 -5.38
CA THR A 156 1.56 -19.79 -5.30
C THR A 156 0.11 -19.78 -5.80
N TYR A 157 -0.20 -20.50 -6.89
CA TYR A 157 -1.57 -20.62 -7.37
C TYR A 157 -2.47 -21.44 -6.42
N PHE A 158 -1.94 -22.49 -5.77
CA PHE A 158 -2.65 -23.21 -4.71
C PHE A 158 -2.99 -22.27 -3.55
N HIS A 159 -1.97 -21.55 -3.05
CA HIS A 159 -2.04 -20.62 -1.93
C HIS A 159 -3.01 -19.46 -2.18
N GLU A 160 -2.85 -18.72 -3.28
CA GLU A 160 -3.66 -17.54 -3.57
C GLU A 160 -5.06 -17.92 -4.10
N THR A 161 -5.12 -18.85 -5.05
CA THR A 161 -6.27 -18.96 -5.98
C THR A 161 -7.17 -20.17 -5.73
N VAL A 162 -6.73 -21.22 -5.03
CA VAL A 162 -7.59 -22.38 -4.75
C VAL A 162 -8.51 -22.10 -3.56
N GLU A 163 -9.79 -22.43 -3.70
CA GLU A 163 -10.85 -22.30 -2.69
C GLU A 163 -11.32 -23.68 -2.19
N SER A 164 -11.81 -23.77 -0.95
CA SER A 164 -12.32 -25.02 -0.40
C SER A 164 -13.71 -25.35 -0.95
N PRO A 165 -13.99 -26.61 -1.34
CA PRO A 165 -15.36 -27.08 -1.52
C PRO A 165 -16.05 -27.44 -0.19
N PHE A 166 -15.28 -27.59 0.89
CA PHE A 166 -15.71 -28.22 2.15
C PHE A 166 -15.67 -27.28 3.36
N ILE A 167 -15.53 -25.98 3.10
CA ILE A 167 -15.68 -24.93 4.11
C ILE A 167 -16.66 -23.91 3.50
N THR A 168 -17.46 -23.25 4.34
CA THR A 168 -18.46 -22.29 3.84
C THR A 168 -17.76 -21.16 3.08
N PRO A 169 -18.43 -20.51 2.10
CA PRO A 169 -17.91 -19.27 1.49
C PRO A 169 -17.77 -18.11 2.50
N PHE A 170 -18.19 -18.33 3.76
CA PHE A 170 -18.11 -17.39 4.88
C PHE A 170 -17.07 -17.79 5.94
N ASP A 171 -16.27 -18.84 5.70
CA ASP A 171 -15.08 -19.18 6.48
C ASP A 171 -13.83 -19.35 5.58
N PRO A 172 -13.47 -18.33 4.76
CA PRO A 172 -12.22 -18.36 4.01
C PRO A 172 -10.99 -18.36 4.93
N ALA A 173 -11.12 -17.86 6.17
CA ALA A 173 -10.02 -17.75 7.13
C ALA A 173 -9.44 -19.13 7.51
N ASN A 174 -10.28 -20.11 7.84
CA ASN A 174 -9.79 -21.46 8.12
C ASN A 174 -9.23 -22.16 6.87
N TRP A 175 -9.69 -21.79 5.67
CA TRP A 175 -9.11 -22.30 4.43
C TRP A 175 -7.74 -21.69 4.11
N VAL A 176 -7.54 -20.38 4.32
CA VAL A 176 -6.22 -19.73 4.18
C VAL A 176 -5.22 -20.36 5.16
N VAL A 177 -5.55 -20.42 6.45
CA VAL A 177 -4.69 -21.07 7.47
C VAL A 177 -4.37 -22.53 7.13
N PHE A 178 -5.30 -23.27 6.51
CA PHE A 178 -5.02 -24.61 6.02
C PHE A 178 -4.07 -24.61 4.81
N LYS A 179 -4.24 -23.70 3.85
CA LYS A 179 -3.34 -23.55 2.70
C LYS A 179 -1.93 -23.16 3.12
N ASP A 180 -1.77 -22.25 4.09
CA ASP A 180 -0.48 -21.85 4.64
C ASP A 180 0.28 -23.07 5.19
N ARG A 181 -0.38 -23.86 6.05
CA ARG A 181 0.18 -25.09 6.62
C ARG A 181 0.45 -26.18 5.57
N VAL A 182 -0.32 -26.22 4.49
CA VAL A 182 -0.05 -27.12 3.34
C VAL A 182 1.19 -26.66 2.56
N VAL A 183 1.43 -25.36 2.39
CA VAL A 183 2.64 -24.84 1.73
C VAL A 183 3.89 -25.08 2.59
N GLU A 184 3.82 -24.77 3.88
CA GLU A 184 4.88 -25.07 4.87
C GLU A 184 5.20 -26.58 4.90
N ALA A 185 4.17 -27.43 5.00
CA ALA A 185 4.35 -28.88 4.98
C ALA A 185 4.81 -29.41 3.62
N ALA A 186 4.47 -28.76 2.50
CA ALA A 186 4.96 -29.12 1.16
C ALA A 186 6.46 -28.86 0.99
N ALA A 187 7.00 -27.80 1.60
CA ALA A 187 8.45 -27.55 1.63
C ALA A 187 9.23 -28.66 2.36
N GLN A 188 8.58 -29.33 3.32
CA GLN A 188 9.17 -30.41 4.13
C GLN A 188 8.79 -31.82 3.66
N CYS A 189 7.71 -31.98 2.87
CA CYS A 189 7.15 -33.27 2.50
C CYS A 189 6.65 -33.30 1.04
N SER A 190 7.35 -34.10 0.21
CA SER A 190 7.02 -34.25 -1.22
C SER A 190 5.64 -34.86 -1.49
N ALA A 191 5.06 -35.62 -0.54
CA ALA A 191 3.68 -36.12 -0.66
C ALA A 191 2.66 -34.99 -0.55
N VAL A 192 2.82 -34.09 0.43
CA VAL A 192 1.95 -32.90 0.59
C VAL A 192 2.09 -31.99 -0.62
N ALA A 193 3.32 -31.74 -1.08
CA ALA A 193 3.58 -30.94 -2.29
C ALA A 193 2.88 -31.52 -3.53
N SER A 194 3.05 -32.83 -3.78
CA SER A 194 2.45 -33.50 -4.94
C SER A 194 0.91 -33.47 -4.89
N ALA A 195 0.33 -33.69 -3.70
CA ALA A 195 -1.12 -33.67 -3.52
C ALA A 195 -1.72 -32.25 -3.69
N ALA A 196 -1.04 -31.22 -3.18
CA ALA A 196 -1.44 -29.83 -3.35
C ALA A 196 -1.39 -29.40 -4.83
N LEU A 197 -0.35 -29.81 -5.57
CA LEU A 197 -0.23 -29.57 -7.02
C LEU A 197 -1.35 -30.23 -7.82
N ALA A 198 -1.72 -31.47 -7.48
CA ALA A 198 -2.84 -32.16 -8.13
C ALA A 198 -4.16 -31.39 -7.94
N VAL A 199 -4.45 -30.92 -6.73
CA VAL A 199 -5.63 -30.08 -6.42
C VAL A 199 -5.57 -28.74 -7.17
N GLN A 200 -4.40 -28.10 -7.24
CA GLN A 200 -4.18 -26.87 -8.01
C GLN A 200 -4.49 -27.04 -9.50
N GLU A 201 -3.96 -28.07 -10.17
CA GLU A 201 -4.19 -28.28 -11.61
C GLU A 201 -5.64 -28.68 -11.91
N LEU A 202 -6.32 -29.37 -10.98
CA LEU A 202 -7.75 -29.62 -11.07
C LEU A 202 -8.58 -28.33 -10.93
N TYR A 203 -8.22 -27.44 -10.00
CA TYR A 203 -8.90 -26.16 -9.82
C TYR A 203 -8.62 -25.22 -11.02
N LYS A 204 -7.39 -25.18 -11.56
CA LYS A 204 -7.07 -24.52 -12.85
C LYS A 204 -7.94 -25.06 -13.99
N ALA A 205 -8.12 -26.38 -14.10
CA ALA A 205 -8.97 -26.98 -15.12
C ALA A 205 -10.44 -26.56 -14.97
N ARG A 206 -11.00 -26.65 -13.76
CA ARG A 206 -12.39 -26.25 -13.46
C ARG A 206 -12.65 -24.76 -13.72
N LYS A 207 -11.81 -23.86 -13.19
CA LYS A 207 -11.96 -22.40 -13.32
C LYS A 207 -11.95 -21.92 -14.78
N ASN A 208 -11.22 -22.62 -15.64
CA ASN A 208 -11.11 -22.30 -17.07
C ASN A 208 -11.99 -23.19 -17.98
N CYS A 209 -12.92 -23.98 -17.41
CA CYS A 209 -13.80 -24.91 -18.14
C CYS A 209 -13.05 -25.92 -19.05
N LEU A 210 -11.85 -26.34 -18.65
CA LEU A 210 -11.00 -27.29 -19.37
C LEU A 210 -11.26 -28.74 -18.92
N SER A 211 -10.85 -29.71 -19.76
CA SER A 211 -10.93 -31.14 -19.41
C SER A 211 -10.06 -31.48 -18.20
N HIS A 212 -10.64 -32.16 -17.20
CA HIS A 212 -9.93 -32.69 -16.03
C HIS A 212 -8.79 -33.67 -16.38
N SER A 213 -8.75 -34.20 -17.61
CA SER A 213 -7.71 -35.13 -18.08
C SER A 213 -6.27 -34.64 -17.86
N LYS A 214 -6.03 -33.31 -17.87
CA LYS A 214 -4.71 -32.73 -17.57
C LYS A 214 -4.29 -32.81 -16.11
N ALA A 215 -5.25 -32.93 -15.18
CA ALA A 215 -4.97 -33.00 -13.74
C ALA A 215 -4.75 -34.44 -13.24
N LEU A 216 -5.07 -35.45 -14.06
CA LEU A 216 -4.91 -36.87 -13.69
C LEU A 216 -3.44 -37.32 -13.53
N PRO A 217 -2.47 -36.94 -14.40
CA PRO A 217 -1.08 -37.37 -14.23
C PRO A 217 -0.43 -36.85 -12.92
N PRO A 218 -0.59 -35.56 -12.52
CA PRO A 218 -0.16 -35.09 -11.20
C PRO A 218 -0.78 -35.88 -10.04
N TYR A 219 -2.07 -36.20 -10.11
CA TYR A 219 -2.76 -36.99 -9.08
C TYR A 219 -2.18 -38.41 -8.94
N TYR A 220 -1.97 -39.15 -10.04
CA TYR A 220 -1.40 -40.49 -9.94
C TYR A 220 0.05 -40.49 -9.40
N VAL A 221 0.85 -39.47 -9.75
CA VAL A 221 2.19 -39.27 -9.13
C VAL A 221 2.06 -38.99 -7.63
N ALA A 222 1.11 -38.15 -7.21
CA ALA A 222 0.87 -37.86 -5.81
C ALA A 222 0.43 -39.10 -5.02
N CYS A 223 -0.39 -39.98 -5.60
CA CYS A 223 -0.72 -41.29 -5.01
C CYS A 223 0.52 -42.17 -4.80
N GLU A 224 1.38 -42.30 -5.82
CA GLU A 224 2.60 -43.13 -5.72
C GLU A 224 3.60 -42.60 -4.68
N VAL A 225 3.70 -41.28 -4.52
CA VAL A 225 4.53 -40.64 -3.47
C VAL A 225 3.89 -40.81 -2.09
N PHE A 226 2.57 -40.72 -1.99
CA PHE A 226 1.83 -40.95 -0.74
C PHE A 226 1.92 -42.41 -0.25
N GLU A 227 1.80 -43.40 -1.13
CA GLU A 227 1.94 -44.81 -0.77
C GLU A 227 3.33 -45.12 -0.20
N LYS A 228 4.39 -44.50 -0.76
CA LYS A 228 5.77 -44.62 -0.24
C LYS A 228 5.93 -43.97 1.14
N LEU A 229 5.27 -42.83 1.39
CA LEU A 229 5.25 -42.20 2.72
C LEU A 229 4.55 -43.12 3.73
N ALA A 230 3.30 -43.49 3.46
CA ALA A 230 2.47 -44.28 4.38
C ALA A 230 2.99 -45.71 4.63
N GLY A 231 3.53 -46.35 3.58
CA GLY A 231 4.11 -47.70 3.66
C GLY A 231 5.52 -47.78 4.25
N SER A 232 6.18 -46.64 4.51
CA SER A 232 7.50 -46.64 5.13
C SER A 232 7.42 -47.01 6.61
N GLY A 233 8.04 -48.13 7.01
CA GLY A 233 8.00 -48.67 8.38
C GLY A 233 8.75 -47.86 9.44
N GLN A 234 9.13 -46.61 9.16
CA GLN A 234 9.78 -45.71 10.11
C GLN A 234 8.74 -45.01 11.00
N VAL A 235 8.98 -44.98 12.31
CA VAL A 235 8.04 -44.42 13.30
C VAL A 235 7.97 -42.88 13.21
N ASN A 236 9.03 -42.23 12.76
CA ASN A 236 9.27 -40.77 12.91
C ASN A 236 8.45 -39.84 11.99
N TYR A 237 7.56 -40.34 11.12
CA TYR A 237 6.72 -39.47 10.30
C TYR A 237 5.55 -38.90 11.11
N VAL A 238 5.45 -37.57 11.15
CA VAL A 238 4.41 -36.83 11.86
C VAL A 238 3.03 -37.14 11.30
N PHE A 239 2.08 -37.45 12.18
CA PHE A 239 0.67 -37.74 11.85
C PHE A 239 0.06 -36.70 10.91
N ASP A 240 0.31 -35.42 11.19
CA ASP A 240 -0.21 -34.26 10.48
C ASP A 240 0.14 -34.28 8.97
N LEU A 241 1.34 -34.74 8.58
CA LEU A 241 1.79 -34.77 7.17
C LEU A 241 1.03 -35.83 6.34
N VAL A 242 0.81 -37.01 6.93
CA VAL A 242 0.02 -38.08 6.30
C VAL A 242 -1.45 -37.66 6.24
N PHE A 243 -1.97 -37.01 7.28
CA PHE A 243 -3.33 -36.51 7.32
C PHE A 243 -3.57 -35.42 6.25
N MET A 244 -2.68 -34.42 6.13
CA MET A 244 -2.75 -33.39 5.08
C MET A 244 -2.70 -33.99 3.67
N SER A 245 -1.76 -34.91 3.42
CA SER A 245 -1.63 -35.58 2.12
C SER A 245 -2.90 -36.37 1.77
N THR A 246 -3.47 -37.09 2.74
CA THR A 246 -4.74 -37.82 2.59
C THR A 246 -5.88 -36.88 2.24
N PHE A 247 -6.05 -35.79 3.01
CA PHE A 247 -7.12 -34.82 2.81
C PHE A 247 -7.09 -34.22 1.40
N LEU A 248 -5.91 -33.83 0.91
CA LEU A 248 -5.72 -33.24 -0.43
C LEU A 248 -6.02 -34.23 -1.56
N LEU A 249 -5.65 -35.50 -1.39
CA LEU A 249 -5.97 -36.56 -2.36
C LEU A 249 -7.47 -36.93 -2.35
N SER A 250 -8.10 -37.04 -1.17
CA SER A 250 -9.54 -37.25 -1.06
C SER A 250 -10.34 -36.07 -1.64
N LEU A 251 -9.85 -34.83 -1.43
CA LEU A 251 -10.37 -33.62 -2.07
C LEU A 251 -10.32 -33.71 -3.61
N PHE A 252 -9.24 -34.24 -4.18
CA PHE A 252 -9.17 -34.51 -5.62
C PHE A 252 -10.21 -35.56 -6.06
N GLU A 253 -10.30 -36.70 -5.37
CA GLU A 253 -11.22 -37.80 -5.72
C GLU A 253 -12.71 -37.41 -5.63
N MET A 254 -13.08 -36.55 -4.67
CA MET A 254 -14.44 -36.02 -4.56
C MET A 254 -14.79 -34.99 -5.65
N LEU A 255 -13.78 -34.33 -6.23
CA LEU A 255 -13.94 -33.34 -7.29
C LEU A 255 -13.79 -33.94 -8.72
N VAL A 256 -13.15 -35.11 -8.86
CA VAL A 256 -13.12 -35.92 -10.09
C VAL A 256 -13.66 -37.31 -9.80
N PRO A 257 -14.97 -37.55 -9.97
CA PRO A 257 -15.54 -38.89 -9.81
C PRO A 257 -15.04 -39.83 -10.92
N GLN A 258 -13.97 -40.58 -10.62
CA GLN A 258 -13.54 -41.73 -11.41
C GLN A 258 -14.41 -42.96 -11.11
N ASP A 259 -14.31 -43.97 -11.97
CA ASP A 259 -14.86 -45.31 -11.74
C ASP A 259 -14.41 -45.86 -10.37
N ALA A 260 -15.31 -46.56 -9.68
CA ALA A 260 -15.12 -47.01 -8.29
C ALA A 260 -13.90 -47.91 -8.05
N HIS A 261 -13.31 -48.46 -9.12
CA HIS A 261 -12.13 -49.32 -9.07
C HIS A 261 -10.77 -48.58 -8.98
N HIS A 262 -10.75 -47.24 -9.08
CA HIS A 262 -9.53 -46.42 -9.05
C HIS A 262 -9.57 -45.31 -7.98
N ARG A 263 -10.06 -45.65 -6.78
CA ARG A 263 -9.92 -44.82 -5.57
C ARG A 263 -9.00 -45.53 -4.57
N PRO A 264 -7.70 -45.20 -4.49
CA PRO A 264 -6.78 -45.84 -3.55
C PRO A 264 -7.13 -45.52 -2.09
N LEU A 265 -7.69 -44.34 -1.80
CA LEU A 265 -8.04 -43.93 -0.43
C LEU A 265 -9.41 -44.43 0.06
N ALA A 266 -10.29 -44.88 -0.84
CA ALA A 266 -11.62 -45.40 -0.48
C ALA A 266 -11.65 -46.93 -0.27
N GLN A 267 -10.49 -47.60 -0.25
CA GLN A 267 -10.38 -49.05 -0.03
C GLN A 267 -10.18 -49.34 1.46
N GLY A 268 -10.94 -50.30 2.00
CA GLY A 268 -10.83 -50.74 3.42
C GLY A 268 -9.51 -51.45 3.79
N HIS A 269 -8.54 -51.49 2.89
CA HIS A 269 -7.23 -52.09 3.07
C HIS A 269 -6.16 -51.23 2.38
N GLY A 270 -4.99 -51.10 3.01
CA GLY A 270 -3.85 -50.41 2.40
C GLY A 270 -2.98 -49.63 3.40
N PRO A 271 -1.89 -49.01 2.91
CA PRO A 271 -0.84 -48.42 3.77
C PRO A 271 -1.36 -47.40 4.79
N ILE A 272 -2.32 -46.56 4.41
CA ILE A 272 -2.94 -45.59 5.33
C ILE A 272 -3.71 -46.28 6.48
N VAL A 273 -4.50 -47.31 6.17
CA VAL A 273 -5.32 -48.04 7.15
C VAL A 273 -4.41 -48.76 8.16
N ASP A 274 -3.31 -49.34 7.68
CA ASP A 274 -2.34 -50.02 8.54
C ASP A 274 -1.48 -49.05 9.36
N ARG A 275 -1.16 -47.86 8.81
CA ARG A 275 -0.51 -46.78 9.55
C ARG A 275 -1.38 -46.22 10.68
N LEU A 276 -2.69 -46.04 10.44
CA LEU A 276 -3.66 -45.62 11.45
C LEU A 276 -3.80 -46.66 12.57
N LYS A 277 -3.79 -47.97 12.24
CA LYS A 277 -3.73 -49.05 13.24
C LYS A 277 -2.47 -48.95 14.11
N MET A 278 -1.29 -48.76 13.50
CA MET A 278 -0.03 -48.60 14.26
C MET A 278 -0.09 -47.43 15.25
N TRP A 279 -0.56 -46.25 14.82
CA TRP A 279 -0.71 -45.09 15.69
C TRP A 279 -1.77 -45.25 16.79
N SER A 280 -2.75 -46.13 16.61
CA SER A 280 -3.74 -46.47 17.65
C SER A 280 -3.21 -47.40 18.75
N SER A 281 -2.03 -48.00 18.54
CA SER A 281 -1.40 -48.96 19.47
C SER A 281 -0.14 -48.44 20.18
N ALA A 282 0.24 -47.18 19.96
CA ALA A 282 1.39 -46.54 20.60
C ALA A 282 0.93 -45.42 21.54
N GLU A 283 1.52 -45.34 22.74
CA GLU A 283 1.36 -44.17 23.62
C GLU A 283 2.04 -42.96 22.96
N GLN A 284 1.25 -41.96 22.56
CA GLN A 284 1.72 -40.88 21.69
C GLN A 284 2.52 -39.81 22.45
N SER A 285 3.68 -39.43 21.89
CA SER A 285 4.48 -38.28 22.32
C SER A 285 3.74 -36.95 22.06
N GLN A 286 4.03 -35.92 22.86
CA GLN A 286 3.19 -34.71 22.95
C GLN A 286 3.38 -33.68 21.82
N ASP A 287 4.35 -33.87 20.93
CA ASP A 287 4.71 -32.89 19.89
C ASP A 287 3.72 -32.91 18.71
N SER A 288 2.81 -31.94 18.68
CA SER A 288 1.90 -31.67 17.56
C SER A 288 1.82 -30.18 17.28
N ILE A 289 1.75 -29.82 15.99
CA ILE A 289 1.83 -28.43 15.51
C ILE A 289 0.46 -27.71 15.64
N LEU A 290 -0.60 -28.43 16.01
CA LEU A 290 -1.98 -27.93 16.03
C LEU A 290 -2.49 -27.53 17.44
N PRO A 291 -3.03 -26.30 17.62
CA PRO A 291 -3.64 -25.85 18.87
C PRO A 291 -4.79 -26.76 19.36
N PRO A 292 -4.99 -26.94 20.68
CA PRO A 292 -5.94 -27.92 21.23
C PRO A 292 -7.38 -27.78 20.73
N HIS A 293 -7.83 -26.55 20.45
CA HIS A 293 -9.22 -26.24 20.07
C HIS A 293 -9.58 -26.61 18.62
N ARG A 294 -8.63 -27.06 17.79
CA ARG A 294 -8.87 -27.54 16.41
C ARG A 294 -8.83 -29.07 16.26
N ARG A 295 -8.67 -29.84 17.35
CA ARG A 295 -8.55 -31.31 17.36
C ARG A 295 -9.88 -32.06 17.13
N LEU A 296 -10.64 -31.68 16.09
CA LEU A 296 -11.92 -32.32 15.72
C LEU A 296 -11.72 -33.64 14.95
N ALA A 297 -10.59 -33.83 14.27
CA ALA A 297 -10.26 -35.07 13.53
C ALA A 297 -9.20 -35.93 14.25
N ALA A 298 -8.13 -35.33 14.78
CA ALA A 298 -7.00 -36.04 15.40
C ALA A 298 -7.35 -36.81 16.69
N ASN A 299 -8.51 -36.57 17.30
CA ASN A 299 -8.96 -37.21 18.53
C ASN A 299 -9.93 -38.40 18.29
N ILE A 300 -10.14 -38.84 17.05
CA ILE A 300 -11.00 -40.00 16.73
C ILE A 300 -10.14 -41.28 16.79
N PRO A 301 -10.38 -42.21 17.73
CA PRO A 301 -9.62 -43.47 17.77
C PRO A 301 -9.96 -44.34 16.57
N CYS A 302 -8.96 -44.79 15.81
CA CYS A 302 -9.18 -45.58 14.59
C CYS A 302 -9.45 -47.08 14.83
N SER A 303 -9.54 -47.53 16.08
CA SER A 303 -9.94 -48.91 16.43
C SER A 303 -11.42 -48.96 16.83
N SER A 304 -12.14 -49.97 16.33
CA SER A 304 -13.58 -50.12 16.60
C SER A 304 -13.92 -50.23 18.09
N GLU A 305 -13.00 -50.74 18.90
CA GLU A 305 -13.19 -50.91 20.35
C GLU A 305 -13.09 -49.60 21.14
N ALA A 306 -12.46 -48.56 20.58
CA ALA A 306 -12.27 -47.25 21.23
C ALA A 306 -13.25 -46.16 20.73
N ILE A 307 -14.08 -46.46 19.72
CA ILE A 307 -15.14 -45.56 19.24
C ILE A 307 -16.43 -45.71 20.06
N TRP A 308 -16.71 -46.91 20.59
CA TRP A 308 -17.90 -47.21 21.39
C TRP A 308 -17.64 -47.08 22.89
N GLN A 309 -18.70 -46.83 23.68
CA GLN A 309 -18.62 -47.06 25.12
C GLN A 309 -18.64 -48.55 25.46
N SER A 310 -17.73 -48.98 26.35
CA SER A 310 -17.56 -50.40 26.72
C SER A 310 -18.73 -50.91 27.57
N GLY A 311 -19.75 -51.50 26.95
CA GLY A 311 -20.83 -52.17 27.69
C GLY A 311 -22.03 -52.69 26.88
N HIS A 312 -22.30 -52.17 25.68
CA HIS A 312 -23.55 -52.45 24.96
C HIS A 312 -23.37 -53.22 23.64
N PRO A 313 -23.85 -54.46 23.52
CA PRO A 313 -24.02 -55.13 22.25
C PRO A 313 -25.32 -54.69 21.55
N GLN A 314 -25.30 -54.64 20.22
CA GLN A 314 -26.34 -54.17 19.29
C GLN A 314 -26.44 -52.63 19.17
N LEU A 315 -25.94 -52.11 18.03
CA LEU A 315 -26.44 -50.86 17.47
C LEU A 315 -27.93 -51.00 17.13
N PRO A 316 -28.73 -49.92 17.14
CA PRO A 316 -29.95 -49.89 16.34
C PRO A 316 -29.59 -50.11 14.85
N PRO A 317 -30.35 -50.92 14.09
CA PRO A 317 -30.01 -51.20 12.70
C PRO A 317 -30.12 -49.93 11.84
N LEU A 318 -28.97 -49.45 11.35
CA LEU A 318 -28.91 -48.51 10.24
C LEU A 318 -29.27 -49.29 8.97
N ASP A 319 -30.57 -49.29 8.64
CA ASP A 319 -31.18 -50.20 7.67
C ASP A 319 -30.62 -50.02 6.24
N THR A 320 -29.62 -50.83 5.91
CA THR A 320 -28.79 -50.71 4.70
C THR A 320 -28.51 -52.06 4.03
N GLY A 321 -29.31 -53.09 4.35
CA GLY A 321 -29.50 -54.30 3.51
C GLY A 321 -28.32 -55.27 3.32
N HIS A 322 -27.11 -54.99 3.80
CA HIS A 322 -25.91 -55.79 3.49
C HIS A 322 -25.07 -56.20 4.70
N THR A 323 -24.66 -57.47 4.73
CA THR A 323 -23.83 -58.04 5.80
C THR A 323 -22.33 -57.97 5.46
N MET A 324 -21.64 -56.96 5.98
CA MET A 324 -20.17 -56.89 6.04
C MET A 324 -19.68 -56.57 7.46
N GLN A 325 -18.37 -56.58 7.69
CA GLN A 325 -17.78 -56.43 9.03
C GLN A 325 -18.02 -55.03 9.61
N SER A 326 -18.29 -54.98 10.90
CA SER A 326 -18.92 -53.84 11.58
C SER A 326 -17.98 -52.68 11.94
N SER A 327 -16.67 -52.82 11.74
CA SER A 327 -15.70 -51.73 11.86
C SER A 327 -15.82 -50.74 10.70
N ASP A 328 -15.77 -51.26 9.48
CA ASP A 328 -15.53 -50.46 8.27
C ASP A 328 -16.79 -49.70 7.85
N HIS A 329 -17.95 -50.33 8.09
CA HIS A 329 -19.27 -49.74 7.89
C HIS A 329 -19.48 -48.49 8.74
N LEU A 330 -18.89 -48.40 9.93
CA LEU A 330 -19.03 -47.23 10.80
C LEU A 330 -18.28 -46.02 10.24
N ILE A 331 -17.06 -46.22 9.73
CA ILE A 331 -16.29 -45.12 9.13
C ILE A 331 -17.02 -44.58 7.91
N SER A 332 -17.35 -45.41 6.92
CA SER A 332 -18.06 -44.97 5.71
C SER A 332 -19.43 -44.34 6.02
N THR A 333 -20.20 -44.88 6.98
CA THR A 333 -21.52 -44.30 7.31
C THR A 333 -21.40 -42.97 8.08
N LEU A 334 -20.39 -42.79 8.94
CA LEU A 334 -20.18 -41.54 9.68
C LEU A 334 -19.48 -40.46 8.85
N SER A 335 -18.45 -40.81 8.05
CA SER A 335 -17.74 -39.86 7.19
C SER A 335 -18.58 -39.49 5.98
N ASP A 336 -18.86 -40.45 5.11
CA ASP A 336 -19.29 -40.16 3.74
C ASP A 336 -20.68 -39.51 3.75
N SER A 337 -21.61 -40.04 4.55
CA SER A 337 -23.00 -39.55 4.56
C SER A 337 -23.12 -38.13 5.15
N LEU A 338 -22.46 -37.85 6.27
CA LEU A 338 -22.51 -36.52 6.90
C LEU A 338 -21.70 -35.48 6.10
N PHE A 339 -20.53 -35.87 5.60
CA PHE A 339 -19.65 -34.98 4.84
C PHE A 339 -20.23 -34.66 3.46
N MET A 340 -20.81 -35.64 2.76
CA MET A 340 -21.53 -35.38 1.49
C MET A 340 -22.76 -34.51 1.69
N PHE A 341 -23.52 -34.70 2.78
CA PHE A 341 -24.62 -33.79 3.12
C PHE A 341 -24.12 -32.35 3.33
N TYR A 342 -23.08 -32.17 4.14
CA TYR A 342 -22.47 -30.86 4.41
C TYR A 342 -21.95 -30.20 3.13
N TYR A 343 -21.26 -30.96 2.27
CA TYR A 343 -20.78 -30.50 0.97
C TYR A 343 -21.92 -30.04 0.04
N GLN A 344 -22.98 -30.83 -0.10
CA GLN A 344 -24.15 -30.43 -0.89
C GLN A 344 -24.83 -29.17 -0.31
N LEU A 345 -24.84 -29.01 1.01
CA LEU A 345 -25.36 -27.81 1.66
C LEU A 345 -24.48 -26.57 1.35
N GLN A 346 -23.15 -26.71 1.32
CA GLN A 346 -22.25 -25.60 0.92
C GLN A 346 -22.38 -25.23 -0.56
N LEU A 347 -22.54 -26.23 -1.45
CA LEU A 347 -22.84 -25.99 -2.87
C LEU A 347 -24.19 -25.28 -3.12
N LEU A 348 -25.10 -25.31 -2.15
CA LEU A 348 -26.36 -24.56 -2.18
C LEU A 348 -26.20 -23.18 -1.53
N SER A 349 -25.61 -23.07 -0.32
CA SER A 349 -25.31 -21.79 0.36
C SER A 349 -24.53 -20.83 -0.55
N THR A 350 -23.51 -21.31 -1.25
CA THR A 350 -22.72 -20.50 -2.21
C THR A 350 -23.60 -19.87 -3.29
N LYS A 351 -24.60 -20.59 -3.79
CA LYS A 351 -25.50 -20.10 -4.86
C LYS A 351 -26.57 -19.14 -4.33
N VAL A 352 -26.95 -19.27 -3.05
CA VAL A 352 -27.75 -18.26 -2.35
C VAL A 352 -26.94 -16.98 -2.19
N ALA A 353 -25.68 -17.10 -1.74
CA ALA A 353 -24.76 -15.98 -1.57
C ALA A 353 -24.57 -15.19 -2.89
N ASP A 354 -24.25 -15.87 -4.00
CA ASP A 354 -24.13 -15.28 -5.34
C ASP A 354 -25.34 -14.38 -5.68
N LEU A 355 -26.55 -14.91 -5.55
CA LEU A 355 -27.80 -14.22 -5.90
C LEU A 355 -28.14 -13.07 -4.93
N SER A 356 -27.72 -13.18 -3.66
CA SER A 356 -27.79 -12.08 -2.68
C SER A 356 -26.77 -10.96 -2.96
N HIS A 357 -25.57 -11.26 -3.48
CA HIS A 357 -24.59 -10.22 -3.81
C HIS A 357 -25.09 -9.25 -4.89
N TYR A 358 -25.84 -9.74 -5.89
CA TYR A 358 -26.47 -8.89 -6.93
C TYR A 358 -27.64 -8.02 -6.42
N HIS A 359 -28.12 -8.21 -5.20
CA HIS A 359 -29.32 -7.53 -4.69
C HIS A 359 -29.18 -5.99 -4.59
N ARG A 360 -27.96 -5.45 -4.53
CA ARG A 360 -27.74 -3.98 -4.42
C ARG A 360 -28.03 -3.19 -5.69
N THR A 361 -28.19 -3.82 -6.86
CA THR A 361 -28.40 -3.14 -8.15
C THR A 361 -29.31 -3.93 -9.11
N ARG A 362 -30.43 -4.50 -8.62
CA ARG A 362 -31.51 -4.99 -9.51
C ARG A 362 -32.22 -3.76 -10.11
N THR A 363 -32.38 -3.71 -11.44
CA THR A 363 -32.77 -2.49 -12.18
C THR A 363 -34.07 -2.61 -12.98
N THR A 364 -34.49 -3.82 -13.33
CA THR A 364 -35.74 -4.11 -14.05
C THR A 364 -36.57 -5.15 -13.30
N GLY A 365 -37.86 -5.24 -13.64
CA GLY A 365 -38.74 -6.29 -13.12
C GLY A 365 -38.37 -7.70 -13.60
N ALA A 366 -37.73 -7.81 -14.77
CA ALA A 366 -37.25 -9.10 -15.28
C ALA A 366 -36.08 -9.63 -14.44
N ASP A 367 -35.14 -8.75 -14.04
CA ASP A 367 -34.04 -9.08 -13.11
C ASP A 367 -34.58 -9.65 -11.79
N GLN A 368 -35.74 -9.14 -11.34
CA GLN A 368 -36.39 -9.57 -10.11
C GLN A 368 -37.12 -10.90 -10.29
N GLU A 369 -37.83 -11.11 -11.41
CA GLU A 369 -38.54 -12.36 -11.71
C GLU A 369 -37.58 -13.53 -11.93
N GLU A 370 -36.48 -13.32 -12.66
CA GLU A 370 -35.41 -14.32 -12.86
C GLU A 370 -34.79 -14.77 -11.53
N VAL A 371 -34.34 -13.82 -10.70
CA VAL A 371 -33.72 -14.15 -9.41
C VAL A 371 -34.72 -14.78 -8.43
N SER A 372 -36.00 -14.41 -8.50
CA SER A 372 -37.05 -15.06 -7.70
C SER A 372 -37.25 -16.52 -8.11
N GLY A 373 -37.28 -16.81 -9.42
CA GLY A 373 -37.35 -18.18 -9.92
C GLY A 373 -36.14 -19.02 -9.53
N LEU A 374 -34.93 -18.44 -9.58
CA LEU A 374 -33.69 -19.10 -9.14
C LEU A 374 -33.68 -19.35 -7.62
N MET A 375 -34.10 -18.40 -6.80
CA MET A 375 -34.16 -18.56 -5.33
C MET A 375 -35.20 -19.62 -4.92
N SER A 376 -36.39 -19.64 -5.51
CA SER A 376 -37.38 -20.71 -5.29
C SER A 376 -36.85 -22.09 -5.71
N SER A 377 -36.04 -22.15 -6.78
CA SER A 377 -35.37 -23.40 -7.19
C SER A 377 -34.30 -23.85 -6.19
N LEU A 378 -33.55 -22.93 -5.59
CA LEU A 378 -32.59 -23.25 -4.52
C LEU A 378 -33.29 -23.70 -3.23
N GLN A 379 -34.39 -23.06 -2.83
CA GLN A 379 -35.21 -23.47 -1.70
C GLN A 379 -35.69 -24.92 -1.85
N ALA A 380 -36.35 -25.26 -2.96
CA ALA A 380 -36.86 -26.61 -3.20
C ALA A 380 -35.74 -27.69 -3.18
N ARG A 381 -34.51 -27.32 -3.57
CA ARG A 381 -33.32 -28.19 -3.51
C ARG A 381 -32.75 -28.32 -2.11
N MET A 382 -32.74 -27.25 -1.32
CA MET A 382 -32.39 -27.30 0.11
C MET A 382 -33.39 -28.17 0.89
N GLU A 383 -34.69 -28.01 0.66
CA GLU A 383 -35.73 -28.84 1.26
C GLU A 383 -35.65 -30.32 0.85
N ALA A 384 -35.23 -30.60 -0.40
CA ALA A 384 -34.95 -31.97 -0.86
C ALA A 384 -33.76 -32.58 -0.11
N LEU A 385 -32.62 -31.89 -0.10
CA LEU A 385 -31.44 -32.29 0.66
C LEU A 385 -31.77 -32.50 2.14
N TRP A 386 -32.57 -31.61 2.75
CA TRP A 386 -32.99 -31.72 4.14
C TRP A 386 -33.88 -32.94 4.45
N ARG A 387 -34.74 -33.36 3.51
CA ARG A 387 -35.49 -34.62 3.61
C ARG A 387 -34.58 -35.84 3.52
N GLU A 388 -33.52 -35.75 2.71
CA GLU A 388 -32.52 -36.81 2.50
C GLU A 388 -31.42 -36.82 3.57
N ARG A 389 -31.41 -35.88 4.53
CA ARG A 389 -30.35 -35.72 5.54
C ARG A 389 -30.06 -37.02 6.33
N PRO A 390 -28.79 -37.35 6.64
CA PRO A 390 -28.41 -38.59 7.34
C PRO A 390 -29.17 -38.82 8.64
N THR A 391 -29.33 -40.08 9.04
CA THR A 391 -29.94 -40.49 10.32
C THR A 391 -29.25 -39.86 11.52
N LEU A 392 -27.93 -39.68 11.47
CA LEU A 392 -27.14 -38.98 12.49
C LEU A 392 -27.63 -37.55 12.77
N MET A 393 -28.08 -36.82 11.73
CA MET A 393 -28.68 -35.48 11.84
C MET A 393 -30.16 -35.49 12.27
N ARG A 394 -30.67 -36.65 12.69
CA ARG A 394 -32.02 -36.85 13.22
C ARG A 394 -31.99 -37.34 14.68
N GLN A 395 -30.79 -37.63 15.21
CA GLN A 395 -30.54 -38.05 16.58
C GLN A 395 -30.12 -36.87 17.46
N LEU A 396 -30.42 -36.94 18.75
CA LEU A 396 -30.07 -35.91 19.72
C LEU A 396 -28.65 -36.10 20.27
N ALA A 397 -28.01 -35.01 20.69
CA ALA A 397 -26.65 -35.03 21.25
C ALA A 397 -26.44 -36.06 22.41
N PRO A 398 -27.39 -36.27 23.35
CA PRO A 398 -27.25 -37.28 24.39
C PRO A 398 -27.35 -38.72 23.86
N GLU A 399 -28.07 -38.95 22.76
CA GLU A 399 -28.20 -40.26 22.13
C GLU A 399 -26.87 -40.65 21.48
N LEU A 400 -26.29 -39.74 20.68
CA LEU A 400 -24.94 -39.92 20.11
C LEU A 400 -23.90 -40.13 21.22
N GLY A 401 -23.99 -39.36 22.31
CA GLY A 401 -23.12 -39.48 23.48
C GLY A 401 -23.31 -40.76 24.31
N ALA A 402 -24.44 -41.47 24.19
CA ALA A 402 -24.68 -42.73 24.89
C ALA A 402 -24.04 -43.94 24.18
N TYR A 403 -23.91 -43.88 22.86
CA TYR A 403 -23.29 -44.94 22.07
C TYR A 403 -21.79 -44.68 21.83
N LEU A 404 -21.45 -43.47 21.36
CA LEU A 404 -20.09 -43.10 20.96
C LEU A 404 -19.28 -42.54 22.13
N ALA A 405 -17.96 -42.75 22.10
CA ALA A 405 -17.02 -42.16 23.04
C ALA A 405 -17.02 -40.62 22.93
N SER A 406 -16.85 -39.92 24.07
CA SER A 406 -16.90 -38.45 24.15
C SER A 406 -16.04 -37.71 23.10
N PRO A 407 -14.80 -38.17 22.77
CA PRO A 407 -13.97 -37.56 21.72
C PRO A 407 -14.55 -37.63 20.30
N VAL A 408 -15.48 -38.55 20.02
CA VAL A 408 -16.12 -38.75 18.71
C VAL A 408 -17.54 -38.16 18.68
N ALA A 409 -18.30 -38.33 19.76
CA ALA A 409 -19.64 -37.77 19.90
C ALA A 409 -19.66 -36.23 19.83
N LYS A 410 -18.69 -35.56 20.47
CA LYS A 410 -18.61 -34.09 20.53
C LYS A 410 -18.37 -33.45 19.15
N PRO A 411 -17.36 -33.87 18.34
CA PRO A 411 -17.19 -33.38 16.96
C PRO A 411 -18.42 -33.59 16.07
N LEU A 412 -18.98 -34.81 16.04
CA LEU A 412 -20.11 -35.16 15.18
C LEU A 412 -21.36 -34.35 15.53
N THR A 413 -21.63 -34.16 16.83
CA THR A 413 -22.69 -33.26 17.30
C THR A 413 -22.46 -31.84 16.81
N ARG A 414 -21.27 -31.26 17.01
CA ARG A 414 -20.96 -29.88 16.59
C ARG A 414 -21.12 -29.69 15.09
N LEU A 415 -20.69 -30.66 14.27
CA LEU A 415 -20.87 -30.62 12.81
C LEU A 415 -22.35 -30.73 12.42
N ALA A 416 -23.11 -31.68 12.98
CA ALA A 416 -24.54 -31.81 12.72
C ALA A 416 -25.33 -30.53 13.13
N THR A 417 -24.97 -29.92 14.26
CA THR A 417 -25.49 -28.61 14.71
C THR A 417 -25.16 -27.51 13.69
N LEU A 418 -23.91 -27.40 13.22
CA LEU A 418 -23.50 -26.40 12.22
C LEU A 418 -24.23 -26.58 10.88
N CYS A 419 -24.38 -27.82 10.41
CA CYS A 419 -25.18 -28.15 9.23
C CYS A 419 -26.65 -27.71 9.40
N THR A 420 -27.25 -27.97 10.56
CA THR A 420 -28.64 -27.60 10.88
C THR A 420 -28.82 -26.08 10.96
N LEU A 421 -27.91 -25.39 11.65
CA LEU A 421 -27.92 -23.93 11.76
C LEU A 421 -27.73 -23.26 10.39
N THR A 422 -26.80 -23.75 9.57
CA THR A 422 -26.57 -23.25 8.20
C THR A 422 -27.81 -23.41 7.33
N TYR A 423 -28.47 -24.59 7.36
CA TYR A 423 -29.70 -24.84 6.61
C TYR A 423 -30.80 -23.82 6.93
N HIS A 424 -31.09 -23.58 8.21
CA HIS A 424 -32.09 -22.58 8.60
C HIS A 424 -31.65 -21.15 8.24
N THR A 425 -30.37 -20.82 8.42
CA THR A 425 -29.80 -19.49 8.11
C THR A 425 -29.95 -19.12 6.63
N GLU A 426 -29.68 -20.05 5.71
CA GLU A 426 -29.83 -19.79 4.27
C GLU A 426 -31.29 -19.76 3.82
N LEU A 427 -32.21 -20.48 4.50
CA LEU A 427 -33.65 -20.32 4.22
C LEU A 427 -34.22 -18.98 4.73
N VAL A 428 -33.65 -18.38 5.77
CA VAL A 428 -33.94 -16.99 6.16
C VAL A 428 -33.47 -16.01 5.07
N GLU A 429 -32.26 -16.20 4.53
CA GLU A 429 -31.72 -15.39 3.41
C GLU A 429 -32.55 -15.54 2.12
N ILE A 430 -33.00 -16.75 1.79
CA ILE A 430 -33.90 -16.98 0.65
C ILE A 430 -35.27 -16.36 0.90
N GLY A 431 -35.88 -16.55 2.07
CA GLY A 431 -37.17 -15.95 2.44
C GLY A 431 -37.14 -14.42 2.34
N ARG A 432 -36.05 -13.80 2.79
CA ARG A 432 -35.75 -12.36 2.63
C ARG A 432 -35.62 -11.92 1.16
N ASN A 433 -35.08 -12.76 0.28
CA ASN A 433 -34.97 -12.47 -1.15
C ASN A 433 -36.31 -12.62 -1.90
N LEU A 434 -37.23 -13.43 -1.37
CA LEU A 434 -38.54 -13.74 -1.98
C LEU A 434 -39.68 -12.89 -1.40
N SER A 435 -39.55 -12.29 -0.22
CA SER A 435 -40.58 -11.45 0.39
C SER A 435 -40.54 -9.99 -0.12
N ASP A 436 -41.66 -9.26 0.03
CA ASP A 436 -41.64 -7.81 -0.18
C ASP A 436 -40.96 -7.11 1.01
N THR A 437 -40.20 -6.07 0.66
CA THR A 437 -39.14 -5.33 1.37
C THR A 437 -39.50 -4.69 2.72
N GLN A 438 -40.65 -5.02 3.32
CA GLN A 438 -41.16 -4.44 4.56
C GLN A 438 -41.48 -5.46 5.65
N ARG A 439 -41.47 -6.78 5.35
CA ARG A 439 -41.60 -7.85 6.36
C ARG A 439 -40.84 -9.11 5.96
N THR A 440 -40.35 -9.80 6.98
CA THR A 440 -39.88 -11.19 6.95
C THR A 440 -41.03 -12.11 6.51
N SER A 441 -40.74 -13.20 5.79
CA SER A 441 -41.78 -14.21 5.49
C SER A 441 -42.07 -15.08 6.73
N PRO A 442 -43.30 -15.61 6.90
CA PRO A 442 -43.61 -16.50 8.02
C PRO A 442 -42.69 -17.73 8.10
N ASP A 443 -42.24 -18.23 6.95
CA ASP A 443 -41.30 -19.35 6.86
C ASP A 443 -39.91 -18.96 7.39
N ALA A 444 -39.46 -17.73 7.10
CA ALA A 444 -38.22 -17.18 7.64
C ALA A 444 -38.33 -16.86 9.15
N GLU A 445 -39.46 -16.34 9.64
CA GLU A 445 -39.72 -16.18 11.09
C GLU A 445 -39.64 -17.54 11.82
N GLY A 446 -40.16 -18.61 11.21
CA GLY A 446 -40.01 -19.98 11.70
C GLY A 446 -38.55 -20.45 11.73
N HIS A 447 -37.78 -20.24 10.67
CA HIS A 447 -36.38 -20.66 10.62
C HIS A 447 -35.44 -19.82 11.50
N MET A 448 -35.75 -18.54 11.73
CA MET A 448 -35.10 -17.72 12.76
C MET A 448 -35.36 -18.28 14.17
N SER A 449 -36.60 -18.71 14.44
CA SER A 449 -36.99 -19.32 15.71
C SER A 449 -36.22 -20.62 15.96
N GLU A 450 -36.08 -21.47 14.95
CA GLU A 450 -35.26 -22.70 15.02
C GLU A 450 -33.77 -22.38 15.22
N ALA A 451 -33.19 -21.45 14.45
CA ALA A 451 -31.80 -21.01 14.61
C ALA A 451 -31.52 -20.48 16.03
N ARG A 452 -32.47 -19.71 16.59
CA ARG A 452 -32.43 -19.22 17.98
C ARG A 452 -32.54 -20.34 18.99
N MET A 453 -33.43 -21.31 18.80
CA MET A 453 -33.56 -22.48 19.67
C MET A 453 -32.30 -23.35 19.66
N ILE A 454 -31.69 -23.57 18.50
CA ILE A 454 -30.42 -24.29 18.35
C ILE A 454 -29.33 -23.59 19.19
N ILE A 455 -29.13 -22.28 19.00
CA ILE A 455 -28.10 -21.52 19.72
C ILE A 455 -28.34 -21.57 21.24
N CYS A 456 -29.57 -21.34 21.70
CA CYS A 456 -29.91 -21.41 23.12
C CYS A 456 -29.81 -22.84 23.71
N SER A 457 -29.99 -23.90 22.90
CA SER A 457 -29.88 -25.29 23.38
C SER A 457 -28.46 -25.69 23.75
N LEU A 458 -27.45 -25.03 23.16
CA LEU A 458 -26.03 -25.32 23.36
C LEU A 458 -25.49 -24.74 24.69
N ASP A 459 -26.13 -23.69 25.21
CA ASP A 459 -25.80 -23.06 26.49
C ASP A 459 -26.08 -23.96 27.71
N TYR A 460 -26.94 -24.99 27.59
CA TYR A 460 -27.36 -25.83 28.71
C TYR A 460 -26.51 -27.11 28.87
N ARG A 461 -25.25 -26.95 29.33
CA ARG A 461 -24.43 -28.05 29.85
C ARG A 461 -24.27 -27.95 31.37
N PRO A 462 -24.87 -28.86 32.18
CA PRO A 462 -24.77 -28.82 33.64
C PRO A 462 -23.36 -28.99 34.22
N GLU A 463 -22.39 -29.42 33.41
CA GLU A 463 -21.07 -29.88 33.83
C GLU A 463 -19.95 -28.82 33.68
N ASN A 464 -20.16 -27.78 32.87
CA ASN A 464 -19.17 -26.70 32.69
C ASN A 464 -19.42 -25.56 33.71
N GLN A 465 -18.74 -25.60 34.86
CA GLN A 465 -18.71 -24.46 35.78
C GLN A 465 -17.70 -23.36 35.37
N ASP A 466 -16.72 -23.68 34.53
CA ASP A 466 -15.81 -22.69 33.93
C ASP A 466 -16.44 -21.98 32.73
N ARG A 467 -16.70 -20.68 32.88
CA ARG A 467 -17.20 -19.78 31.84
C ARG A 467 -16.07 -19.26 30.93
N SER A 468 -15.23 -20.15 30.39
CA SER A 468 -14.04 -19.78 29.60
C SER A 468 -14.15 -20.06 28.09
N GLU A 469 -15.14 -20.86 27.66
CA GLU A 469 -15.42 -21.06 26.22
C GLU A 469 -16.25 -19.89 25.67
N TYR A 470 -15.68 -19.16 24.71
CA TYR A 470 -16.37 -18.11 23.94
C TYR A 470 -17.34 -18.72 22.92
N LEU A 471 -18.30 -17.93 22.43
CA LEU A 471 -19.27 -18.40 21.44
C LEU A 471 -18.61 -18.65 20.07
N ASP A 472 -19.00 -19.73 19.39
CA ASP A 472 -18.41 -20.18 18.13
C ASP A 472 -18.56 -19.11 17.02
N PRO A 473 -17.46 -18.62 16.41
CA PRO A 473 -17.53 -17.64 15.31
C PRO A 473 -18.41 -18.08 14.14
N ALA A 474 -18.57 -19.39 13.90
CA ALA A 474 -19.44 -19.92 12.87
C ALA A 474 -20.94 -19.56 13.09
N TYR A 475 -21.35 -19.16 14.30
CA TYR A 475 -22.72 -18.72 14.58
C TYR A 475 -22.98 -17.26 14.17
N LEU A 476 -21.94 -16.51 13.78
CA LEU A 476 -22.04 -15.08 13.45
C LEU A 476 -23.05 -14.79 12.33
N ARG A 477 -23.07 -15.56 11.24
CA ARG A 477 -24.02 -15.34 10.12
C ARG A 477 -25.47 -15.54 10.56
N ALA A 478 -25.74 -16.56 11.36
CA ALA A 478 -27.06 -16.85 11.90
C ALA A 478 -27.54 -15.75 12.85
N LEU A 479 -26.69 -15.35 13.81
CA LEU A 479 -26.99 -14.27 14.75
C LEU A 479 -27.15 -12.91 14.06
N PHE A 480 -26.33 -12.63 13.05
CA PHE A 480 -26.43 -11.40 12.26
C PHE A 480 -27.77 -11.33 11.53
N LEU A 481 -28.19 -12.40 10.83
CA LEU A 481 -29.51 -12.47 10.20
C LEU A 481 -30.63 -12.33 11.22
N CYS A 482 -30.60 -13.04 12.34
CA CYS A 482 -31.60 -12.86 13.41
C CYS A 482 -31.65 -11.42 13.96
N ALA A 483 -30.53 -10.68 13.95
CA ALA A 483 -30.45 -9.28 14.37
C ALA A 483 -30.89 -8.25 13.31
N ILE A 484 -31.01 -8.63 12.03
CA ILE A 484 -31.45 -7.72 10.95
C ILE A 484 -32.81 -8.07 10.35
N GLU A 485 -33.29 -9.31 10.53
CA GLU A 485 -34.60 -9.77 10.04
C GLU A 485 -35.71 -9.78 11.11
N SER A 486 -35.38 -9.68 12.41
CA SER A 486 -36.41 -9.65 13.46
C SER A 486 -36.95 -8.23 13.65
N PHE A 487 -38.28 -8.12 13.73
CA PHE A 487 -38.98 -6.90 14.10
C PHE A 487 -39.24 -6.79 15.62
N ASP A 488 -38.87 -7.81 16.41
CA ASP A 488 -38.86 -7.74 17.88
C ASP A 488 -37.54 -7.14 18.40
N GLU A 489 -37.65 -6.07 19.16
CA GLU A 489 -36.51 -5.42 19.81
C GLU A 489 -35.88 -6.33 20.89
N ALA A 490 -36.64 -7.24 21.49
CA ALA A 490 -36.10 -8.19 22.47
C ALA A 490 -35.21 -9.26 21.80
N GLU A 491 -35.62 -9.81 20.67
CA GLU A 491 -34.80 -10.72 19.87
C GLU A 491 -33.57 -10.03 19.27
N THR A 492 -33.76 -8.83 18.72
CA THR A 492 -32.66 -8.01 18.19
C THR A 492 -31.60 -7.77 19.29
N ARG A 493 -32.03 -7.40 20.51
CA ARG A 493 -31.12 -7.23 21.66
C ARG A 493 -30.47 -8.55 22.11
N TRP A 494 -31.18 -9.68 22.07
CA TRP A 494 -30.62 -11.00 22.36
C TRP A 494 -29.51 -11.38 21.36
N ALA A 495 -29.78 -11.27 20.05
CA ALA A 495 -28.82 -11.60 19.01
C ALA A 495 -27.58 -10.70 19.07
N VAL A 496 -27.76 -9.39 19.27
CA VAL A 496 -26.66 -8.43 19.48
C VAL A 496 -25.88 -8.70 20.78
N SER A 497 -26.48 -9.27 21.82
CA SER A 497 -25.73 -9.75 22.99
C SER A 497 -24.84 -10.93 22.62
N ARG A 498 -25.40 -11.98 22.02
CA ARG A 498 -24.65 -13.18 21.62
C ARG A 498 -23.51 -12.87 20.65
N ILE A 499 -23.67 -11.92 19.73
CA ILE A 499 -22.58 -11.46 18.83
C ILE A 499 -21.39 -10.86 19.62
N ARG A 500 -21.63 -10.22 20.77
CA ARG A 500 -20.55 -9.68 21.65
C ARG A 500 -19.86 -10.76 22.49
N GLU A 501 -20.42 -11.97 22.51
CA GLU A 501 -19.89 -13.13 23.22
C GLU A 501 -19.06 -14.04 22.28
N ILE A 502 -19.11 -13.77 20.97
CA ILE A 502 -18.12 -14.22 19.99
C ILE A 502 -16.87 -13.37 20.17
N LYS A 503 -15.73 -14.02 20.40
CA LYS A 503 -14.43 -13.36 20.34
C LYS A 503 -13.98 -13.23 18.89
N ASP A 504 -13.31 -12.12 18.58
CA ASP A 504 -12.70 -11.86 17.27
C ASP A 504 -13.71 -12.03 16.08
N PRO A 505 -14.91 -11.42 16.14
CA PRO A 505 -16.01 -11.66 15.19
C PRO A 505 -15.79 -11.08 13.78
N VAL A 506 -14.63 -10.49 13.51
CA VAL A 506 -14.15 -10.22 12.16
C VAL A 506 -12.67 -10.56 12.14
N CYS A 507 -12.30 -11.68 11.52
CA CYS A 507 -10.92 -11.98 11.19
C CYS A 507 -10.44 -11.01 10.09
N TYR A 508 -10.00 -9.81 10.50
CA TYR A 508 -8.87 -9.17 9.83
C TYR A 508 -7.63 -10.06 10.01
N ASN A 509 -6.62 -9.89 9.16
CA ASN A 509 -5.45 -10.78 9.06
C ASN A 509 -4.42 -10.60 10.20
N ASP A 510 -4.89 -10.29 11.41
CA ASP A 510 -4.12 -9.88 12.59
C ASP A 510 -3.43 -11.05 13.35
N THR A 511 -3.55 -12.29 12.85
CA THR A 511 -2.97 -13.49 13.48
C THR A 511 -1.74 -14.05 12.78
N GLN A 512 -1.21 -13.35 11.76
CA GLN A 512 -0.06 -13.80 10.96
C GLN A 512 1.14 -12.86 10.96
N TYR A 513 0.97 -11.60 11.38
CA TYR A 513 2.04 -10.62 11.49
C TYR A 513 2.04 -10.00 12.88
N PRO A 514 3.19 -9.64 13.47
CA PRO A 514 3.19 -8.70 14.58
C PRO A 514 2.50 -7.41 14.11
N GLN A 515 1.53 -6.87 14.88
CA GLN A 515 0.87 -5.62 14.48
C GLN A 515 1.86 -4.45 14.53
N ARG A 516 2.49 -4.17 13.38
CA ARG A 516 3.47 -3.12 13.20
C ARG A 516 2.79 -1.78 12.93
N THR A 517 2.81 -0.90 13.92
CA THR A 517 2.53 0.53 13.70
C THR A 517 3.83 1.17 13.20
N ALA A 518 4.09 1.03 11.90
CA ALA A 518 5.35 1.45 11.29
C ALA A 518 5.41 2.98 11.02
N ILE A 519 6.60 3.56 11.22
CA ILE A 519 6.89 4.98 10.97
C ILE A 519 8.18 5.18 10.16
N GLY A 520 8.34 6.38 9.58
CA GLY A 520 9.62 6.86 9.06
C GLY A 520 10.33 7.76 10.08
N LEU A 521 11.60 7.49 10.34
CA LEU A 521 12.46 8.29 11.22
C LEU A 521 13.62 8.90 10.45
N SER A 522 13.73 10.23 10.47
CA SER A 522 14.96 10.93 10.13
C SER A 522 15.73 11.25 11.41
N PHE A 523 16.96 10.73 11.53
CA PHE A 523 17.82 10.93 12.71
C PHE A 523 19.13 11.62 12.30
N GLY A 524 19.15 12.96 12.37
CA GLY A 524 20.32 13.79 12.07
C GLY A 524 20.98 14.40 13.32
N ASN A 525 22.23 14.86 13.19
CA ASN A 525 23.00 15.43 14.30
C ASN A 525 22.36 16.64 15.00
N SER A 526 21.67 17.50 14.25
CA SER A 526 21.07 18.74 14.81
C SER A 526 19.58 18.59 15.09
N TYR A 527 18.90 17.76 14.31
CA TYR A 527 17.45 17.65 14.25
C TYR A 527 17.01 16.24 13.83
N SER A 528 15.90 15.79 14.41
CA SER A 528 15.14 14.61 14.06
C SER A 528 13.74 14.99 13.55
N SER A 529 13.18 14.15 12.70
CA SER A 529 11.79 14.27 12.22
C SER A 529 11.14 12.90 12.10
N ILE A 530 9.85 12.84 12.43
CA ILE A 530 9.03 11.61 12.39
C ILE A 530 7.94 11.76 11.34
N ALA A 531 7.67 10.73 10.56
CA ALA A 531 6.55 10.72 9.62
C ALA A 531 5.80 9.38 9.61
N HIS A 532 4.57 9.42 9.14
CA HIS A 532 3.71 8.25 8.98
C HIS A 532 2.89 8.38 7.68
N THR A 533 2.44 7.26 7.12
CA THR A 533 1.64 7.20 5.89
C THR A 533 0.30 6.52 6.16
N ALA A 534 -0.80 7.24 5.95
CA ALA A 534 -2.18 6.76 6.10
C ALA A 534 -3.04 7.16 4.89
N ASP A 535 -3.98 6.31 4.46
CA ASP A 535 -4.86 6.56 3.32
C ASP A 535 -4.15 7.05 2.03
N GLY A 536 -2.93 6.55 1.78
CA GLY A 536 -2.10 6.97 0.64
C GLY A 536 -1.49 8.37 0.76
N LYS A 537 -1.45 8.95 1.97
CA LYS A 537 -0.82 10.25 2.26
C LYS A 537 0.23 10.13 3.35
N THR A 538 1.39 10.71 3.10
CA THR A 538 2.44 10.83 4.11
C THR A 538 2.38 12.17 4.81
N GLU A 539 2.41 12.17 6.14
CA GLU A 539 2.38 13.36 6.99
C GLU A 539 3.52 13.31 8.02
N VAL A 540 4.11 14.49 8.31
CA VAL A 540 5.17 14.63 9.31
C VAL A 540 4.53 14.97 10.66
N ILE A 541 4.78 14.11 11.63
CA ILE A 541 4.28 14.19 13.00
C ILE A 541 4.99 15.36 13.70
N ALA A 542 4.24 16.11 14.49
CA ALA A 542 4.79 17.11 15.40
C ALA A 542 4.88 16.49 16.81
N ASN A 543 5.92 16.85 17.57
CA ASN A 543 6.01 16.47 18.98
C ASN A 543 4.98 17.23 19.83
N GLU A 544 4.99 16.96 21.14
CA GLU A 544 4.12 17.60 22.14
C GLU A 544 4.31 19.13 22.25
N GLU A 545 5.43 19.67 21.77
CA GLU A 545 5.72 21.11 21.71
C GLU A 545 5.19 21.76 20.40
N GLY A 546 4.76 20.95 19.43
CA GLY A 546 4.33 21.37 18.10
C GLY A 546 5.43 21.34 17.02
N ASP A 547 6.65 20.93 17.37
CA ASP A 547 7.81 20.90 16.47
C ASP A 547 7.82 19.64 15.58
N ARG A 548 7.96 19.85 14.26
CA ARG A 548 8.22 18.79 13.27
C ARG A 548 9.72 18.52 13.05
N GLN A 549 10.55 19.49 13.39
CA GLN A 549 12.00 19.38 13.41
C GLN A 549 12.42 19.44 14.88
N ILE A 550 12.49 18.26 15.51
CA ILE A 550 12.72 18.08 16.95
C ILE A 550 14.25 18.12 17.17
N PRO A 551 14.81 19.03 17.99
CA PRO A 551 16.26 19.09 18.21
C PRO A 551 16.83 17.75 18.73
N SER A 552 17.94 17.31 18.15
CA SER A 552 18.69 16.11 18.59
C SER A 552 19.56 16.44 19.80
N ILE A 553 18.90 16.79 20.91
CA ILE A 553 19.51 17.36 22.12
C ILE A 553 18.79 16.83 23.36
N LEU A 554 19.56 16.38 24.35
CA LEU A 554 19.09 16.00 25.69
C LEU A 554 19.72 16.93 26.74
N SER A 555 19.06 17.20 27.86
CA SER A 555 19.64 17.95 28.98
C SER A 555 19.13 17.49 30.33
N TYR A 556 20.02 17.41 31.32
CA TYR A 556 19.69 17.04 32.69
C TYR A 556 19.66 18.28 33.59
N VAL A 557 18.52 18.55 34.23
CA VAL A 557 18.35 19.68 35.16
C VAL A 557 17.65 19.17 36.41
N SER A 558 18.31 19.27 37.56
CA SER A 558 17.71 19.00 38.88
C SER A 558 16.96 17.66 39.00
N GLY A 559 17.49 16.57 38.42
CA GLY A 559 16.86 15.24 38.46
C GLY A 559 15.98 14.91 37.25
N GLU A 560 15.63 15.90 36.42
CA GLU A 560 14.72 15.74 35.28
C GLU A 560 15.49 15.73 33.94
N GLU A 561 15.09 14.84 33.03
CA GLU A 561 15.58 14.80 31.65
C GLU A 561 14.65 15.61 30.74
N PHE A 562 15.24 16.59 30.06
CA PHE A 562 14.60 17.37 29.01
C PHE A 562 15.16 16.90 27.65
N GLN A 563 14.32 16.91 26.62
CA GLN A 563 14.73 16.67 25.23
C GLN A 563 14.24 17.81 24.32
N GLY A 564 14.54 17.77 23.03
CA GLY A 564 13.92 18.65 22.03
C GLY A 564 14.19 20.15 22.25
N ALA A 565 13.16 20.99 22.12
CA ALA A 565 13.32 22.44 22.22
C ALA A 565 13.63 22.87 23.67
N GLN A 566 13.00 22.24 24.66
CA GLN A 566 13.33 22.41 26.07
C GLN A 566 14.82 22.16 26.37
N ALA A 567 15.40 21.07 25.86
CA ALA A 567 16.83 20.81 26.02
C ALA A 567 17.71 21.83 25.30
N LYS A 568 17.33 22.27 24.10
CA LYS A 568 18.09 23.26 23.32
C LYS A 568 18.29 24.59 24.06
N VAL A 569 17.30 25.04 24.82
CA VAL A 569 17.39 26.28 25.63
C VAL A 569 18.42 26.14 26.76
N GLN A 570 18.71 24.93 27.24
CA GLN A 570 19.65 24.69 28.33
C GLN A 570 21.12 24.92 27.96
N LEU A 571 21.49 24.91 26.67
CA LEU A 571 22.85 25.22 26.19
C LEU A 571 23.41 26.55 26.73
N VAL A 572 22.56 27.54 27.03
CA VAL A 572 22.98 28.86 27.57
C VAL A 572 23.18 28.87 29.09
N ARG A 573 22.64 27.89 29.82
CA ARG A 573 22.59 27.88 31.30
C ARG A 573 23.26 26.69 31.94
N ASN A 574 23.30 25.55 31.24
CA ASN A 574 23.67 24.24 31.72
C ASN A 574 24.45 23.40 30.66
N PRO A 575 25.35 23.99 29.84
CA PRO A 575 25.94 23.30 28.69
C PRO A 575 26.64 21.99 29.05
N ARG A 576 27.28 21.91 30.23
CA ARG A 576 27.97 20.69 30.70
C ARG A 576 27.06 19.48 30.92
N ASN A 577 25.77 19.69 31.17
CA ASN A 577 24.78 18.61 31.31
C ASN A 577 23.77 18.59 30.14
N THR A 578 24.08 19.28 29.04
CA THR A 578 23.31 19.27 27.79
C THR A 578 24.12 18.52 26.74
N ILE A 579 23.56 17.48 26.14
CA ILE A 579 24.20 16.63 25.13
C ILE A 579 23.61 16.97 23.76
N ALA A 580 24.45 17.24 22.76
CA ALA A 580 24.05 17.60 21.39
C ALA A 580 24.99 16.98 20.35
N TYR A 581 24.58 16.95 19.08
CA TYR A 581 25.40 16.53 17.93
C TYR A 581 25.97 15.10 18.01
N PHE A 582 25.25 14.20 18.68
CA PHE A 582 25.75 12.86 19.03
C PHE A 582 25.55 11.76 17.98
N ARG A 583 24.89 12.05 16.83
CA ARG A 583 24.51 11.02 15.84
C ARG A 583 25.74 10.42 15.12
N ASP A 584 26.67 11.24 14.66
CA ASP A 584 27.90 10.77 13.99
C ASP A 584 28.93 10.18 14.99
N LEU A 585 28.70 10.32 16.30
CA LEU A 585 29.50 9.68 17.36
C LEU A 585 29.10 8.21 17.61
N LEU A 586 27.93 7.78 17.12
CA LEU A 586 27.41 6.44 17.33
C LEU A 586 28.20 5.42 16.51
N GLY A 587 28.65 4.33 17.15
CA GLY A 587 29.50 3.29 16.54
C GLY A 587 30.96 3.72 16.30
N SER A 588 31.29 4.99 16.53
CA SER A 588 32.63 5.57 16.33
C SER A 588 33.56 5.27 17.50
N LYS A 589 34.87 5.14 17.24
CA LYS A 589 35.90 5.00 18.28
C LYS A 589 36.34 6.38 18.76
N PHE A 590 36.62 6.55 20.05
CA PHE A 590 36.95 7.85 20.62
C PHE A 590 38.12 8.58 19.91
N LYS A 591 39.14 7.84 19.48
CA LYS A 591 40.28 8.38 18.70
C LYS A 591 39.92 8.92 17.30
N ASP A 592 38.74 8.58 16.78
CA ASP A 592 38.26 8.92 15.43
C ASP A 592 37.11 9.96 15.46
N VAL A 593 36.84 10.54 16.65
CA VAL A 593 35.80 11.56 16.87
C VAL A 593 36.35 12.97 16.65
N ASP A 594 35.61 13.81 15.91
CA ASP A 594 35.73 15.26 16.03
C ASP A 594 34.83 15.79 17.18
N PRO A 595 35.40 16.34 18.26
CA PRO A 595 34.62 16.93 19.35
C PRO A 595 34.17 18.37 19.07
N SER A 596 34.56 18.98 17.93
CA SER A 596 34.33 20.40 17.65
C SER A 596 32.85 20.82 17.64
N PRO A 597 31.88 20.05 17.11
CA PRO A 597 30.46 20.38 17.21
C PRO A 597 29.97 20.42 18.66
N CYS A 598 30.50 19.55 19.51
CA CYS A 598 30.09 19.41 20.91
C CYS A 598 30.72 20.44 21.86
N HIS A 599 31.59 21.35 21.38
CA HIS A 599 32.35 22.28 22.22
C HIS A 599 31.48 23.25 23.04
N ALA A 600 30.25 23.54 22.60
CA ALA A 600 29.29 24.38 23.33
C ALA A 600 28.33 23.58 24.25
N SER A 601 28.64 22.31 24.52
CA SER A 601 27.79 21.33 25.20
C SER A 601 28.64 20.35 26.04
N ALA A 602 28.07 19.23 26.49
CA ALA A 602 28.82 18.15 27.11
C ALA A 602 29.86 17.61 26.12
N HIS A 603 31.12 17.52 26.54
CA HIS A 603 32.18 16.96 25.70
C HIS A 603 32.13 15.43 25.69
N PRO A 604 32.38 14.78 24.54
CA PRO A 604 32.57 13.33 24.50
C PRO A 604 33.85 12.95 25.27
N VAL A 605 33.79 11.78 25.93
CA VAL A 605 34.91 11.15 26.65
C VAL A 605 35.03 9.68 26.23
N GLU A 606 36.21 9.10 26.46
CA GLU A 606 36.45 7.68 26.22
C GLU A 606 35.71 6.79 27.25
N SER A 607 35.22 5.63 26.81
CA SER A 607 34.71 4.58 27.71
C SER A 607 35.43 3.25 27.49
N GLU A 608 35.77 2.60 28.60
CA GLU A 608 36.61 1.41 28.64
C GLU A 608 35.88 0.25 27.94
N GLY A 609 36.33 -0.10 26.73
CA GLY A 609 35.70 -1.11 25.88
C GLY A 609 34.45 -0.66 25.13
N GLU A 610 33.73 0.36 25.60
CA GLU A 610 32.44 0.80 25.02
C GLU A 610 32.55 1.98 24.02
N GLY A 611 33.75 2.54 23.81
CA GLY A 611 34.00 3.59 22.83
C GLY A 611 33.79 5.00 23.38
N VAL A 612 32.62 5.60 23.13
CA VAL A 612 32.34 7.02 23.42
C VAL A 612 31.19 7.18 24.42
N ALA A 613 31.34 8.12 25.34
CA ALA A 613 30.34 8.49 26.34
C ALA A 613 30.34 10.00 26.63
N PHE A 614 29.36 10.46 27.39
CA PHE A 614 29.32 11.79 28.01
C PHE A 614 29.29 11.65 29.53
N VAL A 615 29.80 12.66 30.25
CA VAL A 615 29.71 12.75 31.72
C VAL A 615 28.75 13.86 32.08
N VAL A 616 27.62 13.53 32.72
CA VAL A 616 26.54 14.46 33.06
C VAL A 616 26.01 14.19 34.46
N GLN A 617 25.52 15.23 35.13
CA GLN A 617 24.90 15.11 36.44
C GLN A 617 23.39 14.85 36.28
N GLU A 618 22.99 13.57 36.27
CA GLU A 618 21.57 13.19 36.24
C GLU A 618 20.87 13.46 37.57
N LYS A 619 21.56 13.23 38.72
CA LYS A 619 20.95 13.25 40.06
C LYS A 619 21.06 14.61 40.74
N ILE A 620 20.03 14.94 41.53
CA ILE A 620 20.03 16.08 42.46
C ILE A 620 21.17 15.90 43.47
N ALA A 621 21.93 16.96 43.74
CA ALA A 621 22.90 17.02 44.82
C ALA A 621 22.17 17.07 46.18
N GLY A 622 22.65 16.30 47.18
CA GLY A 622 22.07 16.31 48.53
C GLY A 622 22.11 17.71 49.17
N GLU A 623 21.19 17.96 50.11
CA GLU A 623 21.29 19.16 50.95
C GLU A 623 22.62 19.14 51.75
N GLU A 624 23.30 20.28 51.79
CA GLU A 624 24.63 20.48 52.42
C GLU A 624 25.84 19.75 51.78
N GLY A 625 26.01 19.91 50.46
CA GLY A 625 27.36 20.04 49.87
C GLY A 625 27.98 18.79 49.25
N GLU A 626 27.24 17.70 49.10
CA GLU A 626 27.66 16.57 48.28
C GLU A 626 27.55 16.92 46.79
N GLU A 627 28.63 16.78 46.01
CA GLU A 627 28.52 16.86 44.54
C GLU A 627 27.65 15.70 44.04
N GLY A 628 26.50 16.04 43.43
CA GLY A 628 25.57 15.04 42.89
C GLY A 628 26.28 14.10 41.90
N GLU A 629 26.01 12.80 42.05
CA GLU A 629 26.73 11.74 41.35
C GLU A 629 26.73 11.95 39.83
N LYS A 630 27.92 12.01 39.24
CA LYS A 630 28.13 12.22 37.80
C LYS A 630 27.99 10.89 37.08
N SER A 631 26.87 10.74 36.37
CA SER A 631 26.62 9.60 35.49
C SER A 631 27.52 9.65 34.26
N LYS A 632 27.87 8.47 33.76
CA LYS A 632 28.53 8.28 32.46
C LYS A 632 27.54 7.62 31.52
N LEU A 633 27.10 8.33 30.48
CA LEU A 633 26.11 7.85 29.51
C LEU A 633 26.81 7.56 28.17
N THR A 634 26.73 6.32 27.68
CA THR A 634 27.28 5.95 26.36
C THR A 634 26.45 6.58 25.22
N ILE A 635 27.03 6.75 24.03
CA ILE A 635 26.27 7.27 22.87
C ILE A 635 25.07 6.38 22.53
N ALA A 636 25.19 5.06 22.75
CA ALA A 636 24.09 4.11 22.55
C ALA A 636 22.91 4.35 23.52
N GLU A 637 23.18 4.65 24.79
CA GLU A 637 22.13 4.99 25.76
C GLU A 637 21.48 6.35 25.44
N VAL A 638 22.28 7.39 25.12
CA VAL A 638 21.75 8.70 24.70
C VAL A 638 20.87 8.56 23.45
N THR A 639 21.31 7.77 22.47
CA THR A 639 20.54 7.47 21.26
C THR A 639 19.25 6.70 21.58
N THR A 640 19.33 5.72 22.48
CA THR A 640 18.17 4.96 22.96
C THR A 640 17.12 5.87 23.60
N ARG A 641 17.52 6.81 24.46
CA ARG A 641 16.61 7.77 25.10
C ARG A 641 15.98 8.75 24.11
N HIS A 642 16.74 9.22 23.12
CA HIS A 642 16.23 10.07 22.04
C HIS A 642 15.20 9.32 21.18
N LEU A 643 15.54 8.12 20.71
CA LEU A 643 14.65 7.29 19.91
C LEU A 643 13.37 6.90 20.68
N ARG A 644 13.47 6.67 21.99
CA ARG A 644 12.31 6.42 22.86
C ARG A 644 11.35 7.62 22.87
N LYS A 645 11.86 8.86 23.02
CA LYS A 645 10.99 10.05 23.00
C LYS A 645 10.37 10.33 21.63
N LEU A 646 11.07 9.97 20.55
CA LEU A 646 10.49 9.98 19.20
C LEU A 646 9.39 8.92 19.03
N LYS A 647 9.56 7.71 19.57
CA LYS A 647 8.49 6.68 19.63
C LYS A 647 7.28 7.18 20.43
N GLU A 648 7.47 7.72 21.63
CA GLU A 648 6.39 8.29 22.45
C GLU A 648 5.59 9.34 21.65
N SER A 649 6.27 10.34 21.10
CA SER A 649 5.64 11.40 20.28
C SER A 649 4.84 10.85 19.10
N ALA A 650 5.27 9.73 18.51
CA ALA A 650 4.56 9.05 17.43
C ALA A 650 3.35 8.23 17.93
N THR A 651 3.53 7.51 19.04
CA THR A 651 2.48 6.72 19.71
C THR A 651 1.32 7.61 20.14
N ASP A 652 1.61 8.76 20.74
CA ASP A 652 0.60 9.72 21.22
C ASP A 652 -0.16 10.38 20.06
N TYR A 653 0.51 10.65 18.94
CA TYR A 653 -0.14 11.18 17.73
C TYR A 653 -1.03 10.14 17.03
N LEU A 654 -0.61 8.88 16.99
CA LEU A 654 -1.33 7.80 16.28
C LEU A 654 -2.38 7.07 17.15
N GLY A 655 -2.32 7.23 18.47
CA GLY A 655 -3.19 6.53 19.43
C GLY A 655 -2.97 5.00 19.47
N LYS A 656 -1.77 4.54 19.09
CA LYS A 656 -1.34 3.14 19.00
C LYS A 656 0.16 3.05 19.31
N ASP A 657 0.63 1.98 19.94
CA ASP A 657 2.07 1.81 20.16
C ASP A 657 2.83 1.66 18.84
N VAL A 658 3.83 2.52 18.65
CA VAL A 658 4.76 2.55 17.52
C VAL A 658 5.94 1.64 17.80
N ASN A 659 5.95 0.47 17.17
CA ASN A 659 6.87 -0.62 17.46
C ASN A 659 7.83 -0.96 16.31
N ALA A 660 7.71 -0.32 15.14
CA ALA A 660 8.59 -0.54 13.98
C ALA A 660 8.91 0.76 13.23
N ALA A 661 10.08 0.83 12.59
CA ALA A 661 10.49 1.99 11.82
C ALA A 661 11.41 1.65 10.62
N VAL A 662 11.34 2.50 9.59
CA VAL A 662 12.44 2.69 8.63
C VAL A 662 13.22 3.93 9.06
N ILE A 663 14.54 3.84 9.12
CA ILE A 663 15.41 4.92 9.63
C ILE A 663 16.31 5.43 8.50
N THR A 664 16.42 6.75 8.33
CA THR A 664 17.35 7.34 7.37
C THR A 664 18.77 7.39 7.91
N VAL A 665 19.75 7.08 7.07
CA VAL A 665 21.18 7.21 7.37
C VAL A 665 21.94 7.92 6.24
N PRO A 666 23.07 8.59 6.52
CA PRO A 666 23.97 9.08 5.47
C PRO A 666 24.45 7.95 4.55
N SER A 667 24.88 8.28 3.32
CA SER A 667 25.44 7.29 2.40
C SER A 667 26.87 6.84 2.76
N ASP A 668 27.58 7.58 3.63
CA ASP A 668 28.87 7.20 4.22
C ASP A 668 28.74 6.51 5.59
N PHE A 669 27.52 6.25 6.08
CA PHE A 669 27.28 5.69 7.41
C PHE A 669 27.71 4.21 7.47
N ALA A 670 28.73 3.92 8.28
CA ALA A 670 29.37 2.61 8.31
C ALA A 670 28.51 1.54 9.02
N ASP A 671 28.70 0.26 8.67
CA ASP A 671 27.85 -0.83 9.18
C ASP A 671 27.91 -0.98 10.71
N ALA A 672 29.06 -0.71 11.34
CA ALA A 672 29.16 -0.68 12.80
C ALA A 672 28.25 0.40 13.44
N GLN A 673 28.01 1.50 12.75
CA GLN A 673 27.08 2.56 13.18
C GLN A 673 25.62 2.13 12.95
N LYS A 674 25.33 1.44 11.84
CA LYS A 674 24.02 0.80 11.58
C LYS A 674 23.67 -0.22 12.66
N THR A 675 24.61 -1.11 13.03
CA THR A 675 24.44 -2.08 14.12
C THR A 675 24.16 -1.38 15.45
N ALA A 676 24.98 -0.40 15.83
CA ALA A 676 24.79 0.37 17.07
C ALA A 676 23.45 1.14 17.10
N LEU A 677 22.97 1.59 15.93
CA LEU A 677 21.66 2.24 15.77
C LEU A 677 20.50 1.24 15.89
N SER A 678 20.59 0.07 15.28
CA SER A 678 19.61 -1.02 15.46
C SER A 678 19.53 -1.50 16.90
N GLU A 679 20.66 -1.65 17.59
CA GLU A 679 20.68 -1.97 19.01
C GLU A 679 20.01 -0.89 19.86
N SER A 680 20.27 0.40 19.57
CA SER A 680 19.68 1.52 20.31
C SER A 680 18.18 1.65 20.05
N ALA A 681 17.73 1.38 18.81
CA ALA A 681 16.32 1.32 18.44
C ALA A 681 15.61 0.14 19.13
N SER A 682 16.23 -1.04 19.17
CA SER A 682 15.72 -2.21 19.88
C SER A 682 15.54 -1.93 21.38
N LYS A 683 16.53 -1.30 22.03
CA LYS A 683 16.46 -0.83 23.43
C LYS A 683 15.43 0.30 23.66
N ALA A 684 14.98 0.97 22.60
CA ALA A 684 13.88 1.93 22.61
C ALA A 684 12.50 1.29 22.34
N GLY A 685 12.44 -0.02 22.03
CA GLY A 685 11.21 -0.72 21.68
C GLY A 685 10.75 -0.45 20.25
N ILE A 686 11.70 -0.32 19.31
CA ILE A 686 11.50 -0.10 17.87
C ILE A 686 12.26 -1.17 17.08
N GLU A 687 11.52 -1.96 16.30
CA GLU A 687 12.04 -2.87 15.28
C GLU A 687 12.50 -2.06 14.05
N VAL A 688 13.79 -2.14 13.69
CA VAL A 688 14.29 -1.48 12.47
C VAL A 688 14.02 -2.39 11.28
N LEU A 689 13.04 -2.02 10.46
CA LEU A 689 12.66 -2.77 9.25
C LEU A 689 13.71 -2.61 8.16
N GLN A 690 14.21 -1.39 7.95
CA GLN A 690 15.21 -1.09 6.93
C GLN A 690 15.97 0.21 7.27
N PHE A 691 17.24 0.28 6.87
CA PHE A 691 17.95 1.54 6.70
C PHE A 691 17.85 2.02 5.25
N ILE A 692 17.38 3.24 5.04
CA ILE A 692 17.36 3.91 3.73
C ILE A 692 18.35 5.08 3.74
N THR A 693 19.03 5.35 2.63
CA THR A 693 19.95 6.50 2.59
C THR A 693 19.16 7.81 2.51
N GLU A 694 19.60 8.83 3.25
CA GLU A 694 19.01 10.17 3.31
C GLU A 694 18.67 10.75 1.92
N PRO A 695 19.56 10.77 0.90
CA PRO A 695 19.24 11.29 -0.43
C PRO A 695 18.21 10.44 -1.21
N ILE A 696 18.25 9.11 -1.11
CA ILE A 696 17.28 8.23 -1.81
C ILE A 696 15.90 8.35 -1.16
N SER A 697 15.86 8.49 0.18
CA SER A 697 14.64 8.80 0.92
C SER A 697 14.03 10.14 0.46
N ALA A 698 14.85 11.18 0.33
CA ALA A 698 14.39 12.49 -0.16
C ALA A 698 13.84 12.40 -1.60
N LEU A 699 14.51 11.68 -2.51
CA LEU A 699 14.03 11.48 -3.87
C LEU A 699 12.72 10.68 -3.93
N LEU A 700 12.59 9.60 -3.14
CA LEU A 700 11.36 8.82 -3.02
C LEU A 700 10.16 9.68 -2.57
N ALA A 701 10.37 10.60 -1.62
CA ALA A 701 9.34 11.53 -1.18
C ALA A 701 8.88 12.50 -2.27
N TYR A 702 9.80 12.92 -3.15
CA TYR A 702 9.50 13.80 -4.28
C TYR A 702 8.79 13.05 -5.42
N ASP A 703 9.33 11.92 -5.88
CA ASP A 703 8.77 11.17 -7.02
C ASP A 703 7.38 10.61 -6.69
N ALA A 704 7.15 10.12 -5.45
CA ALA A 704 5.81 9.70 -5.01
C ALA A 704 4.77 10.85 -5.03
N LYS A 705 5.20 12.09 -4.73
CA LYS A 705 4.31 13.26 -4.80
C LYS A 705 3.98 13.64 -6.25
N GLN A 706 4.94 13.54 -7.17
CA GLN A 706 4.69 13.81 -8.59
C GLN A 706 3.76 12.76 -9.19
N GLN A 707 3.97 11.47 -8.91
CA GLN A 707 3.06 10.39 -9.31
C GLN A 707 1.62 10.59 -8.77
N ALA A 708 1.47 11.11 -7.54
CA ALA A 708 0.16 11.43 -6.98
C ALA A 708 -0.52 12.68 -7.60
N ALA A 709 0.26 13.59 -8.20
CA ALA A 709 -0.26 14.74 -8.93
C ALA A 709 -0.65 14.39 -10.38
N GLU A 710 0.12 13.51 -11.03
CA GLU A 710 -0.09 13.05 -12.40
C GLU A 710 -1.23 12.01 -12.49
N SER A 711 -2.46 12.50 -12.49
CA SER A 711 -3.68 11.70 -12.65
C SER A 711 -3.87 11.14 -14.07
N GLY A 712 -2.90 10.38 -14.57
CA GLY A 712 -2.86 9.76 -15.89
C GLY A 712 -1.81 8.65 -15.97
N SER A 713 -1.99 7.69 -16.89
CA SER A 713 -1.13 6.52 -17.02
C SER A 713 0.19 6.84 -17.75
N HIS A 714 1.06 7.63 -17.11
CA HIS A 714 2.43 7.86 -17.56
C HIS A 714 3.39 7.11 -16.64
N ALA A 715 4.40 6.47 -17.22
CA ALA A 715 5.45 5.82 -16.43
C ALA A 715 6.41 6.90 -15.88
N PRO A 716 7.02 6.70 -14.70
CA PRO A 716 8.01 7.63 -14.16
C PRO A 716 9.10 7.90 -15.20
N HIS A 717 9.31 9.19 -15.49
CA HIS A 717 10.27 9.65 -16.49
C HIS A 717 11.71 9.34 -16.08
N ASP A 718 12.50 8.79 -17.00
CA ASP A 718 13.92 8.54 -16.77
C ASP A 718 14.70 9.86 -16.73
N LYS A 719 15.42 10.12 -15.62
CA LYS A 719 16.09 11.40 -15.34
C LYS A 719 17.34 11.24 -14.47
N ILE A 720 18.26 12.20 -14.54
CA ILE A 720 19.42 12.34 -13.64
C ILE A 720 19.10 13.45 -12.65
N VAL A 721 19.04 13.10 -11.36
CA VAL A 721 18.70 14.01 -10.26
C VAL A 721 19.92 14.19 -9.37
N VAL A 722 20.28 15.44 -9.09
CA VAL A 722 21.19 15.76 -7.99
C VAL A 722 20.36 15.97 -6.73
N VAL A 723 20.57 15.16 -5.70
CA VAL A 723 19.99 15.38 -4.38
C VAL A 723 21.04 16.00 -3.48
N ALA A 724 20.78 17.21 -2.98
CA ALA A 724 21.68 17.94 -2.09
C ALA A 724 21.01 18.14 -0.73
N ASP A 725 21.40 17.34 0.27
CA ASP A 725 20.99 17.52 1.66
C ASP A 725 21.94 18.49 2.37
N LEU A 726 21.46 19.72 2.57
CA LEU A 726 22.25 20.79 3.18
C LEU A 726 21.89 20.86 4.66
N GLY A 727 22.58 20.05 5.45
CA GLY A 727 22.34 19.85 6.88
C GLY A 727 22.80 21.01 7.78
N GLY A 728 22.87 20.73 9.08
CA GLY A 728 23.29 21.70 10.12
C GLY A 728 24.81 21.75 10.35
N THR A 729 25.42 20.57 10.54
CA THR A 729 26.87 20.40 10.77
C THR A 729 27.63 19.90 9.56
N ARG A 730 26.94 19.22 8.62
CA ARG A 730 27.49 18.63 7.39
C ARG A 730 26.57 18.90 6.20
N SER A 731 27.08 18.73 4.99
CA SER A 731 26.33 18.75 3.73
C SER A 731 26.69 17.55 2.87
N ASP A 732 25.68 16.95 2.27
CA ASP A 732 25.76 15.67 1.58
C ASP A 732 25.09 15.76 0.21
N VAL A 733 25.82 15.44 -0.85
CA VAL A 733 25.30 15.46 -2.23
C VAL A 733 25.40 14.07 -2.83
N ALA A 734 24.33 13.63 -3.48
CA ALA A 734 24.29 12.40 -4.28
C ALA A 734 23.79 12.70 -5.68
N VAL A 735 24.46 12.17 -6.70
CA VAL A 735 23.99 12.18 -8.09
C VAL A 735 23.32 10.85 -8.36
N VAL A 736 22.07 10.86 -8.79
CA VAL A 736 21.21 9.67 -8.85
C VAL A 736 20.53 9.55 -10.21
N ALA A 737 20.71 8.42 -10.89
CA ALA A 737 19.89 8.05 -12.03
C ALA A 737 18.55 7.49 -11.50
N SER A 738 17.45 8.23 -11.72
CA SER A 738 16.10 7.70 -11.56
C SER A 738 15.67 7.09 -12.89
N ARG A 739 15.40 5.78 -12.89
CA ARG A 739 15.17 4.97 -14.09
C ARG A 739 13.96 4.07 -13.88
N GLY A 740 12.79 4.50 -14.39
CA GLY A 740 11.53 3.76 -14.23
C GLY A 740 11.10 3.52 -12.77
N GLY A 741 11.55 4.33 -11.82
CA GLY A 741 11.30 4.16 -10.38
C GLY A 741 12.40 3.40 -9.60
N ILE A 742 13.44 2.90 -10.28
CA ILE A 742 14.67 2.41 -9.65
C ILE A 742 15.65 3.59 -9.52
N TYR A 743 16.30 3.73 -8.37
CA TYR A 743 17.25 4.80 -8.09
C TYR A 743 18.67 4.23 -7.96
N THR A 744 19.58 4.64 -8.85
CA THR A 744 21.00 4.25 -8.81
C THR A 744 21.86 5.45 -8.46
N THR A 745 22.59 5.39 -7.33
CA THR A 745 23.57 6.43 -6.98
C THR A 745 24.82 6.28 -7.83
N LEU A 746 25.18 7.32 -8.57
CA LEU A 746 26.36 7.35 -9.45
C LEU A 746 27.60 7.88 -8.73
N ALA A 747 27.44 8.93 -7.93
CA ALA A 747 28.49 9.45 -7.05
C ALA A 747 27.90 10.16 -5.82
N THR A 748 28.72 10.26 -4.77
CA THR A 748 28.43 11.08 -3.58
C THR A 748 29.58 12.03 -3.25
N ALA A 749 29.28 13.17 -2.66
CA ALA A 749 30.25 14.11 -2.08
C ALA A 749 29.78 14.56 -0.69
N HIS A 750 30.73 14.71 0.22
CA HIS A 750 30.49 14.95 1.65
C HIS A 750 31.39 16.08 2.14
N ASP A 751 30.82 17.03 2.89
CA ASP A 751 31.57 18.10 3.55
C ASP A 751 31.08 18.20 5.01
N TYR A 752 32.01 17.99 5.96
CA TYR A 752 31.73 17.93 7.40
C TYR A 752 31.96 19.28 8.10
N GLU A 753 32.36 20.33 7.39
CA GLU A 753 32.47 21.71 7.91
C GLU A 753 31.41 22.65 7.30
N LEU A 754 30.99 22.38 6.05
CA LEU A 754 29.98 23.13 5.33
C LEU A 754 28.57 22.69 5.73
N GLY A 755 27.78 23.64 6.23
CA GLY A 755 26.39 23.40 6.62
C GLY A 755 25.79 24.64 7.27
N GLY A 756 24.58 24.50 7.84
CA GLY A 756 23.85 25.60 8.46
C GLY A 756 24.65 26.38 9.51
N SER A 757 25.48 25.69 10.30
CA SER A 757 26.36 26.28 11.32
C SER A 757 27.47 27.18 10.73
N SER A 758 27.93 26.92 9.51
CA SER A 758 28.90 27.78 8.81
C SER A 758 28.29 29.15 8.46
N LEU A 759 26.99 29.20 8.17
CA LEU A 759 26.24 30.44 7.97
C LEU A 759 25.93 31.15 9.30
N ASP A 760 25.69 30.40 10.38
CA ASP A 760 25.50 30.97 11.72
C ASP A 760 26.79 31.66 12.21
N LYS A 761 27.98 31.07 11.97
CA LYS A 761 29.28 31.69 12.25
C LYS A 761 29.42 33.09 11.61
N ILE A 762 28.92 33.29 10.38
CA ILE A 762 28.93 34.61 9.70
C ILE A 762 28.02 35.62 10.42
N LEU A 763 26.84 35.18 10.87
CA LEU A 763 25.87 36.01 11.58
C LEU A 763 26.34 36.36 13.01
N ILE A 764 26.90 35.40 13.75
CA ILE A 764 27.55 35.60 15.06
C ILE A 764 28.67 36.65 14.92
N GLU A 765 29.52 36.52 13.91
CA GLU A 765 30.64 37.42 13.67
C GLU A 765 30.18 38.85 13.34
N HIS A 766 29.10 39.00 12.54
CA HIS A 766 28.51 40.30 12.27
C HIS A 766 27.89 40.93 13.53
N ALA A 767 27.14 40.15 14.31
CA ALA A 767 26.48 40.61 15.53
C ALA A 767 27.49 41.03 16.60
N ALA A 768 28.54 40.23 16.84
CA ALA A 768 29.61 40.54 17.78
C ALA A 768 30.37 41.84 17.41
N LYS A 769 30.66 42.03 16.11
CA LYS A 769 31.29 43.26 15.60
C LYS A 769 30.41 44.49 15.81
N GLU A 770 29.11 44.41 15.53
CA GLU A 770 28.19 45.53 15.78
C GLU A 770 27.94 45.78 17.28
N PHE A 771 27.97 44.75 18.14
CA PHE A 771 27.94 44.92 19.60
C PHE A 771 29.16 45.70 20.10
N GLN A 772 30.37 45.28 19.75
CA GLN A 772 31.62 45.98 20.14
C GLN A 772 31.67 47.42 19.61
N LYS A 773 31.21 47.64 18.37
CA LYS A 773 31.14 48.95 17.71
C LYS A 773 30.17 49.92 18.40
N LYS A 774 29.03 49.43 18.89
CA LYS A 774 28.10 50.19 19.74
C LYS A 774 28.65 50.40 21.15
N ASN A 775 29.21 49.35 21.75
CA ASN A 775 29.61 49.28 23.15
C ASN A 775 31.14 49.18 23.27
N LYS A 776 31.85 50.27 22.97
CA LYS A 776 33.34 50.29 22.86
C LYS A 776 34.12 49.85 24.11
N SER A 777 33.48 49.87 25.28
CA SER A 777 34.05 49.45 26.57
C SER A 777 33.63 48.06 27.01
N ALA A 778 32.77 47.37 26.26
CA ALA A 778 32.33 46.03 26.57
C ALA A 778 33.35 44.97 26.13
N SER A 779 33.35 43.85 26.82
CA SER A 779 34.06 42.63 26.46
C SER A 779 33.55 42.06 25.14
N ASP A 780 34.41 41.26 24.50
CA ASP A 780 34.05 40.56 23.27
C ASP A 780 33.12 39.38 23.60
N PRO A 781 31.84 39.38 23.16
CA PRO A 781 30.88 38.35 23.54
C PRO A 781 31.21 36.97 22.95
N ARG A 782 32.18 36.87 22.02
CA ARG A 782 32.71 35.59 21.53
C ARG A 782 33.70 34.92 22.49
N LYS A 783 34.19 35.65 23.50
CA LYS A 783 35.17 35.17 24.51
C LYS A 783 34.51 34.73 25.83
N ASN A 784 33.19 34.73 25.88
CA ASN A 784 32.41 34.28 27.02
C ASN A 784 31.42 33.23 26.51
N ASP A 785 31.60 31.98 26.91
CA ASP A 785 30.87 30.82 26.37
C ASP A 785 29.35 31.00 26.46
N ARG A 786 28.86 31.67 27.51
CA ARG A 786 27.43 31.97 27.71
C ARG A 786 26.92 33.06 26.77
N SER A 787 27.73 34.09 26.53
CA SER A 787 27.44 35.14 25.54
C SER A 787 27.48 34.60 24.11
N LEU A 788 28.42 33.70 23.82
CA LEU A 788 28.53 33.00 22.54
C LEU A 788 27.35 32.05 22.32
N ALA A 789 26.95 31.26 23.33
CA ALA A 789 25.77 30.39 23.25
C ALA A 789 24.48 31.18 22.96
N LYS A 790 24.30 32.35 23.59
CA LYS A 790 23.20 33.29 23.26
C LYS A 790 23.26 33.72 21.79
N LEU A 791 24.44 34.15 21.31
CA LEU A 791 24.63 34.58 19.93
C LEU A 791 24.36 33.44 18.93
N THR A 792 24.75 32.21 19.23
CA THR A 792 24.54 31.05 18.34
C THR A 792 23.05 30.72 18.18
N LEU A 793 22.30 30.65 19.29
CA LEU A 793 20.86 30.39 19.23
C LEU A 793 20.11 31.50 18.47
N GLU A 794 20.45 32.77 18.75
CA GLU A 794 19.83 33.91 18.09
C GLU A 794 20.23 34.01 16.60
N ALA A 795 21.48 33.73 16.24
CA ALA A 795 21.95 33.72 14.86
C ALA A 795 21.21 32.66 14.03
N GLU A 796 20.98 31.47 14.57
CA GLU A 796 20.21 30.42 13.90
C GLU A 796 18.74 30.82 13.72
N ALA A 797 18.13 31.46 14.73
CA ALA A 797 16.77 31.99 14.65
C ALA A 797 16.66 33.11 13.60
N VAL A 798 17.61 34.06 13.59
CA VAL A 798 17.73 35.13 12.60
C VAL A 798 17.92 34.56 11.19
N LYS A 799 18.78 33.55 11.01
CA LYS A 799 18.97 32.86 9.72
C LYS A 799 17.66 32.26 9.20
N LYS A 800 16.94 31.52 10.04
CA LYS A 800 15.63 30.94 9.72
C LYS A 800 14.60 32.01 9.36
N ALA A 801 14.55 33.12 10.12
CA ALA A 801 13.69 34.26 9.83
C ALA A 801 14.05 34.93 8.49
N LEU A 802 15.33 35.05 8.15
CA LEU A 802 15.80 35.60 6.88
C LEU A 802 15.49 34.72 5.67
N SER A 803 15.33 33.40 5.82
CA SER A 803 14.84 32.54 4.73
C SER A 803 13.39 32.87 4.36
N LEU A 804 12.56 33.26 5.32
CA LEU A 804 11.16 33.63 5.12
C LEU A 804 11.00 35.11 4.73
N GLY A 805 11.52 36.03 5.55
CA GLY A 805 11.38 37.48 5.39
C GLY A 805 12.62 38.17 4.81
N ALA A 806 12.46 39.38 4.28
CA ALA A 806 13.57 40.20 3.78
C ALA A 806 14.43 40.83 4.90
N THR A 807 13.95 40.82 6.14
CA THR A 807 14.57 41.44 7.32
C THR A 807 14.29 40.61 8.57
N ALA A 808 15.27 40.51 9.47
CA ALA A 808 15.14 39.90 10.79
C ALA A 808 15.91 40.72 11.83
N SER A 809 15.76 40.41 13.12
CA SER A 809 16.39 41.15 14.22
C SER A 809 16.96 40.23 15.29
N PHE A 810 18.21 40.49 15.69
CA PHE A 810 18.74 40.05 16.98
C PHE A 810 18.13 40.90 18.09
N SER A 811 17.66 40.26 19.16
CA SER A 811 17.08 40.85 20.37
C SER A 811 17.56 40.08 21.62
N ILE A 812 18.85 40.22 21.95
CA ILE A 812 19.48 39.46 23.04
C ILE A 812 19.55 40.30 24.32
N GLU A 813 18.76 39.93 25.32
CA GLU A 813 18.88 40.45 26.69
C GLU A 813 20.24 40.13 27.30
N SER A 814 20.90 41.12 27.91
CA SER A 814 22.15 40.98 28.68
C SER A 814 23.21 40.12 27.97
N LEU A 815 23.58 40.53 26.75
CA LEU A 815 24.50 39.78 25.89
C LEU A 815 25.91 39.72 26.50
N GLY A 816 26.45 40.85 26.95
CA GLY A 816 27.77 40.96 27.59
C GLY A 816 27.81 42.14 28.55
N ASP A 817 28.49 41.98 29.69
CA ASP A 817 28.67 43.01 30.73
C ASP A 817 27.37 43.69 31.22
N GLY A 818 26.26 42.95 31.19
CA GLY A 818 24.93 43.46 31.57
C GLY A 818 24.18 44.19 30.45
N ILE A 819 24.78 44.36 29.27
CA ILE A 819 24.27 45.21 28.18
C ILE A 819 23.40 44.40 27.20
N ASP A 820 22.19 44.89 26.93
CA ASP A 820 21.27 44.33 25.92
C ASP A 820 21.74 44.63 24.49
N PHE A 821 21.47 43.71 23.57
CA PHE A 821 21.85 43.85 22.16
C PHE A 821 20.67 43.75 21.21
N ASN A 822 20.47 44.81 20.42
CA ASN A 822 19.48 44.87 19.35
C ASN A 822 20.15 45.20 18.01
N LEU A 823 19.88 44.42 16.96
CA LEU A 823 20.37 44.64 15.60
C LEU A 823 19.40 44.07 14.55
N THR A 824 18.84 44.93 13.69
CA THR A 824 18.15 44.49 12.47
C THR A 824 19.17 44.15 11.37
N VAL A 825 18.96 43.03 10.68
CA VAL A 825 19.75 42.57 9.53
C VAL A 825 18.82 42.34 8.35
N ASN A 826 19.23 42.81 7.17
CA ASN A 826 18.52 42.58 5.91
C ASN A 826 19.09 41.34 5.22
N ARG A 827 18.25 40.58 4.50
CA ARG A 827 18.64 39.35 3.77
C ARG A 827 19.83 39.60 2.84
N SER A 828 19.78 40.65 2.03
CA SER A 828 20.88 41.03 1.12
C SER A 828 22.20 41.35 1.85
N ARG A 829 22.15 41.84 3.09
CA ARG A 829 23.36 42.07 3.91
C ARG A 829 23.94 40.75 4.44
N PHE A 830 23.08 39.81 4.84
CA PHE A 830 23.50 38.46 5.20
C PHE A 830 24.10 37.71 3.99
N GLU A 831 23.42 37.73 2.84
CA GLU A 831 23.87 37.09 1.59
C GLU A 831 25.23 37.63 1.13
N LEU A 832 25.44 38.96 1.17
CA LEU A 832 26.71 39.60 0.86
C LEU A 832 27.85 39.12 1.79
N LEU A 833 27.59 39.02 3.10
CA LEU A 833 28.57 38.55 4.08
C LEU A 833 28.84 37.05 3.98
N ALA A 834 27.82 36.27 3.61
CA ALA A 834 27.88 34.81 3.51
C ALA A 834 28.30 34.31 2.12
N ASN A 835 28.49 35.19 1.12
CA ASN A 835 28.62 34.79 -0.29
C ASN A 835 29.68 33.70 -0.54
N LYS A 836 30.86 33.77 0.12
CA LYS A 836 31.91 32.73 -0.01
C LYS A 836 31.41 31.34 0.42
N VAL A 837 30.57 31.28 1.46
CA VAL A 837 29.97 30.06 2.02
C VAL A 837 28.80 29.58 1.15
N LEU A 838 27.97 30.53 0.67
CA LEU A 838 26.86 30.24 -0.25
C LEU A 838 27.35 29.67 -1.59
N MET A 839 28.52 30.09 -2.06
CA MET A 839 29.19 29.56 -3.25
C MET A 839 29.85 28.19 -3.04
N SER A 840 30.22 27.80 -1.80
CA SER A 840 30.75 26.45 -1.55
C SER A 840 29.70 25.35 -1.71
N PHE A 841 28.42 25.62 -1.44
CA PHE A 841 27.35 24.65 -1.73
C PHE A 841 27.26 24.36 -3.24
N THR A 842 27.34 25.40 -4.07
CA THR A 842 27.38 25.26 -5.54
C THR A 842 28.60 24.43 -5.99
N ARG A 843 29.80 24.71 -5.46
CA ARG A 843 31.00 23.92 -5.78
C ARG A 843 30.95 22.47 -5.29
N LEU A 844 30.37 22.20 -4.12
CA LEU A 844 30.19 20.84 -3.62
C LEU A 844 29.27 20.05 -4.57
N ILE A 845 28.15 20.66 -4.98
CA ILE A 845 27.20 20.11 -5.94
C ILE A 845 27.86 19.83 -7.30
N GLU A 846 28.60 20.80 -7.84
CA GLU A 846 29.35 20.64 -9.09
C GLU A 846 30.40 19.51 -9.01
N SER A 847 31.14 19.43 -7.90
CA SER A 847 32.14 18.37 -7.69
C SER A 847 31.53 16.97 -7.60
N ALA A 848 30.28 16.85 -7.12
CA ALA A 848 29.55 15.58 -7.13
C ALA A 848 29.14 15.15 -8.55
N VAL A 849 28.73 16.11 -9.39
CA VAL A 849 28.42 15.88 -10.82
C VAL A 849 29.67 15.47 -11.58
N GLN A 850 30.79 16.19 -11.41
CA GLN A 850 32.08 15.84 -12.00
C GLN A 850 32.58 14.46 -11.53
N LYS A 851 32.39 14.10 -10.25
CA LYS A 851 32.74 12.77 -9.70
C LYS A 851 31.89 11.62 -10.27
N ALA A 852 30.74 11.91 -10.89
CA ALA A 852 29.93 10.94 -11.62
C ALA A 852 30.28 10.86 -13.12
N ASP A 853 31.41 11.45 -13.55
CA ASP A 853 31.82 11.64 -14.95
C ASP A 853 30.76 12.36 -15.82
N LEU A 854 29.88 13.14 -15.19
CA LEU A 854 28.78 13.90 -15.82
C LEU A 854 29.15 15.38 -15.95
N ASP A 855 28.52 16.07 -16.91
CA ASP A 855 28.56 17.53 -16.98
C ASP A 855 27.33 18.16 -16.29
N ILE A 856 27.38 19.45 -15.96
CA ILE A 856 26.20 20.20 -15.50
C ILE A 856 25.06 20.19 -16.53
N LEU A 857 25.38 20.03 -17.82
CA LEU A 857 24.42 19.83 -18.92
C LEU A 857 23.77 18.43 -18.93
N ASP A 858 24.21 17.50 -18.09
CA ASP A 858 23.60 16.18 -17.93
C ASP A 858 22.52 16.09 -16.83
N VAL A 859 22.38 17.11 -15.99
CA VAL A 859 21.44 17.13 -14.86
C VAL A 859 20.05 17.59 -15.31
N ASP A 860 19.01 16.79 -15.03
CA ASP A 860 17.62 17.11 -15.34
C ASP A 860 16.92 17.84 -14.17
N GLU A 861 17.23 17.46 -12.92
CA GLU A 861 16.64 18.04 -11.71
C GLU A 861 17.67 18.20 -10.57
N ILE A 862 17.49 19.22 -9.73
CA ILE A 862 18.27 19.43 -8.50
C ILE A 862 17.32 19.52 -7.30
N LEU A 863 17.23 18.46 -6.50
CA LEU A 863 16.38 18.36 -5.33
C LEU A 863 17.12 18.84 -4.08
N LEU A 864 16.68 19.97 -3.51
CA LEU A 864 17.27 20.52 -2.29
C LEU A 864 16.57 19.97 -1.03
N SER A 865 17.32 19.22 -0.22
CA SER A 865 16.92 18.65 1.07
C SER A 865 17.69 19.30 2.22
N GLY A 866 17.28 19.01 3.46
CA GLY A 866 17.94 19.51 4.66
C GLY A 866 17.56 20.93 5.08
N GLY A 867 17.93 21.30 6.30
CA GLY A 867 17.49 22.56 6.92
C GLY A 867 18.06 23.84 6.30
N THR A 868 19.24 23.77 5.68
CA THR A 868 19.92 24.93 5.08
C THR A 868 19.36 25.27 3.69
N SER A 869 18.77 24.29 3.00
CA SER A 869 18.13 24.42 1.69
C SER A 869 16.89 25.33 1.65
N HIS A 870 16.40 25.78 2.81
CA HIS A 870 15.43 26.88 2.89
C HIS A 870 16.02 28.25 2.47
N THR A 871 17.34 28.39 2.41
CA THR A 871 18.02 29.66 2.12
C THR A 871 17.84 30.05 0.64
N PRO A 872 17.06 31.09 0.30
CA PRO A 872 16.66 31.34 -1.09
C PRO A 872 17.84 31.59 -2.05
N LYS A 873 18.93 32.18 -1.54
CA LYS A 873 20.12 32.46 -2.34
C LYS A 873 20.85 31.20 -2.81
N ILE A 874 20.75 30.07 -2.10
CA ILE A 874 21.36 28.81 -2.56
C ILE A 874 20.65 28.32 -3.82
N ALA A 875 19.32 28.27 -3.80
CA ALA A 875 18.53 27.89 -4.97
C ALA A 875 18.71 28.86 -6.14
N SER A 876 18.74 30.18 -5.88
CA SER A 876 19.04 31.19 -6.90
C SER A 876 20.45 31.04 -7.49
N ASN A 877 21.47 30.73 -6.67
CA ASN A 877 22.83 30.48 -7.18
C ASN A 877 22.86 29.27 -8.12
N LEU A 878 22.15 28.19 -7.76
CA LEU A 878 22.08 26.98 -8.60
C LEU A 878 21.34 27.23 -9.91
N GLN A 879 20.23 27.99 -9.89
CA GLN A 879 19.52 28.42 -11.11
C GLN A 879 20.36 29.32 -12.03
N SER A 880 21.43 29.95 -11.54
CA SER A 880 22.36 30.75 -12.34
C SER A 880 23.63 29.98 -12.75
N HIS A 881 23.85 28.78 -12.23
CA HIS A 881 25.06 27.97 -12.44
C HIS A 881 24.79 26.74 -13.31
N PHE A 882 23.56 26.23 -13.28
CA PHE A 882 23.08 25.13 -14.11
C PHE A 882 22.25 25.66 -15.30
N PRO A 883 22.14 24.90 -16.41
CA PRO A 883 21.36 25.32 -17.57
C PRO A 883 19.87 25.47 -17.24
N GLU A 884 19.13 26.27 -18.02
CA GLU A 884 17.68 26.47 -17.84
C GLU A 884 16.85 25.16 -17.93
N SER A 885 17.41 24.10 -18.51
CA SER A 885 16.80 22.76 -18.54
C SER A 885 16.84 22.02 -17.19
N ALA A 886 17.77 22.36 -16.30
CA ALA A 886 17.95 21.70 -15.01
C ALA A 886 17.04 22.31 -13.94
N VAL A 887 15.99 21.57 -13.54
CA VAL A 887 14.95 22.11 -12.66
C VAL A 887 15.41 22.08 -11.20
N VAL A 888 15.74 23.26 -10.64
CA VAL A 888 16.03 23.42 -9.21
C VAL A 888 14.74 23.37 -8.39
N ILE A 889 14.59 22.35 -7.55
CA ILE A 889 13.40 22.08 -6.72
C ILE A 889 13.67 22.58 -5.29
N ALA A 890 13.15 23.76 -4.98
CA ALA A 890 13.19 24.36 -3.65
C ALA A 890 11.93 25.24 -3.41
N PRO A 891 11.56 25.57 -2.16
CA PRO A 891 10.42 26.46 -1.87
C PRO A 891 10.53 27.86 -2.49
N ALA A 892 11.75 28.32 -2.78
CA ALA A 892 12.01 29.60 -3.43
C ALA A 892 11.83 29.57 -4.97
N THR A 893 11.82 28.39 -5.58
CA THR A 893 11.86 28.20 -7.05
C THR A 893 10.65 27.44 -7.59
N SER A 894 10.06 26.56 -6.78
CA SER A 894 8.88 25.76 -7.14
C SER A 894 7.81 25.80 -6.06
N ALA A 895 6.62 26.28 -6.43
CA ALA A 895 5.43 26.26 -5.56
C ALA A 895 4.89 24.84 -5.28
N SER A 896 5.35 23.82 -6.01
CA SER A 896 5.03 22.41 -5.75
C SER A 896 6.10 21.67 -4.95
N ALA A 897 7.17 22.34 -4.51
CA ALA A 897 8.20 21.74 -3.66
C ALA A 897 7.61 21.12 -2.37
N ILE A 898 8.32 20.14 -1.81
CA ILE A 898 8.12 19.67 -0.43
C ILE A 898 9.00 20.54 0.47
N ASN A 899 8.65 20.68 1.75
CA ASN A 899 9.54 21.27 2.74
C ASN A 899 10.87 20.49 2.77
N PRO A 900 12.04 21.11 2.48
CA PRO A 900 13.34 20.43 2.49
C PRO A 900 13.64 19.69 3.79
N SER A 901 13.17 20.22 4.93
CA SER A 901 13.33 19.63 6.27
C SER A 901 12.35 18.49 6.58
N GLU A 902 11.58 18.02 5.60
CA GLU A 902 10.61 16.93 5.75
C GLU A 902 10.83 15.78 4.75
N LEU A 903 11.64 16.00 3.69
CA LEU A 903 11.84 15.05 2.59
C LEU A 903 12.32 13.67 3.08
N THR A 904 13.39 13.64 3.89
CA THR A 904 14.01 12.43 4.43
C THR A 904 13.04 11.60 5.29
N ALA A 905 12.29 12.24 6.19
CA ALA A 905 11.31 11.56 7.04
C ALA A 905 10.13 11.03 6.20
N ARG A 906 9.64 11.83 5.24
CA ARG A 906 8.55 11.44 4.33
C ARG A 906 8.92 10.21 3.50
N GLY A 907 10.13 10.16 2.94
CA GLY A 907 10.61 9.00 2.19
C GLY A 907 10.65 7.73 3.03
N ALA A 908 11.18 7.82 4.25
CA ALA A 908 11.22 6.71 5.18
C ALA A 908 9.82 6.21 5.56
N ALA A 909 8.84 7.11 5.69
CA ALA A 909 7.45 6.74 6.00
C ALA A 909 6.69 6.16 4.79
N ILE A 910 7.07 6.52 3.56
CA ILE A 910 6.59 5.85 2.34
C ILE A 910 7.17 4.44 2.31
N GLN A 911 8.48 4.30 2.47
CA GLN A 911 9.16 2.99 2.48
C GLN A 911 8.63 2.08 3.58
N ALA A 912 8.46 2.59 4.80
CA ALA A 912 7.85 1.85 5.91
C ALA A 912 6.44 1.34 5.57
N SER A 913 5.63 2.13 4.89
CA SER A 913 4.28 1.75 4.45
C SER A 913 4.25 0.77 3.27
N LEU A 914 5.36 0.60 2.56
CA LEU A 914 5.50 -0.42 1.52
C LEU A 914 5.94 -1.76 2.11
N ILE A 915 6.82 -1.75 3.12
CA ILE A 915 7.45 -2.97 3.67
C ILE A 915 6.85 -3.47 5.00
N SER A 916 5.96 -2.73 5.67
CA SER A 916 5.47 -3.08 7.01
C SER A 916 4.77 -4.45 7.11
N GLY A 917 4.25 -4.96 5.99
CA GLY A 917 3.58 -6.27 5.90
C GLY A 917 4.48 -7.45 5.48
N PHE A 918 5.77 -7.24 5.26
CA PHE A 918 6.74 -8.29 4.90
C PHE A 918 7.52 -8.77 6.14
N GLU A 919 8.04 -9.99 6.14
CA GLU A 919 8.90 -10.46 7.22
C GLU A 919 10.29 -9.80 7.17
N VAL A 920 11.00 -9.75 8.30
CA VAL A 920 12.34 -9.11 8.36
C VAL A 920 13.35 -9.87 7.47
N GLU A 921 13.16 -11.17 7.30
CA GLU A 921 13.99 -12.03 6.45
C GLU A 921 13.71 -11.80 4.95
N GLU A 922 12.46 -11.51 4.57
CA GLU A 922 12.09 -11.08 3.21
C GLU A 922 12.64 -9.68 2.88
N ILE A 923 12.56 -8.74 3.82
CA ILE A 923 13.13 -7.40 3.66
C ILE A 923 14.67 -7.48 3.59
N GLY A 924 15.28 -8.30 4.44
CA GLY A 924 16.72 -8.54 4.47
C GLY A 924 17.24 -9.08 3.13
N SER A 925 16.68 -10.20 2.66
CA SER A 925 17.02 -10.80 1.37
C SER A 925 16.77 -9.83 0.19
N SER A 926 15.71 -9.04 0.23
CA SER A 926 15.44 -7.97 -0.76
C SER A 926 16.51 -6.85 -0.78
N THR A 927 17.31 -6.71 0.28
CA THR A 927 18.44 -5.75 0.33
C THR A 927 19.81 -6.35 0.04
N GLU A 928 19.90 -7.67 -0.20
CA GLU A 928 21.19 -8.30 -0.50
C GLU A 928 21.78 -7.82 -1.83
N ALA A 929 23.11 -7.90 -1.94
CA ALA A 929 23.83 -7.54 -3.16
C ALA A 929 23.37 -8.34 -4.39
N VAL A 930 22.90 -9.58 -4.22
CA VAL A 930 22.39 -10.42 -5.31
C VAL A 930 21.07 -9.91 -5.91
N VAL A 931 20.29 -9.13 -5.15
CA VAL A 931 19.03 -8.50 -5.59
C VAL A 931 19.27 -7.06 -6.04
N THR A 932 20.12 -6.33 -5.32
CA THR A 932 20.32 -4.88 -5.53
C THR A 932 21.36 -4.56 -6.61
N VAL A 933 22.38 -5.40 -6.83
CA VAL A 933 23.39 -5.19 -7.88
C VAL A 933 22.92 -5.78 -9.21
N THR A 934 22.23 -4.94 -9.98
CA THR A 934 21.85 -5.23 -11.37
C THR A 934 22.88 -4.65 -12.37
N PRO A 935 23.04 -5.25 -13.57
CA PRO A 935 23.95 -4.73 -14.59
C PRO A 935 23.37 -3.51 -15.30
N HIS A 936 24.14 -2.43 -15.41
CA HIS A 936 23.72 -1.15 -15.99
C HIS A 936 24.26 -0.94 -17.41
N LEU A 937 23.52 -0.18 -18.22
CA LEU A 937 23.94 0.22 -19.57
C LEU A 937 24.97 1.36 -19.56
N GLN A 938 26.22 1.07 -19.91
CA GLN A 938 27.29 2.06 -20.11
C GLN A 938 26.99 3.10 -21.22
N HIS A 939 26.16 2.73 -22.20
CA HIS A 939 25.83 3.56 -23.36
C HIS A 939 24.31 3.59 -23.58
N ALA A 940 23.79 4.72 -24.06
CA ALA A 940 22.38 4.82 -24.38
C ALA A 940 22.05 3.94 -25.61
N ILE A 941 20.84 3.39 -25.67
CA ILE A 941 20.34 2.66 -26.85
C ILE A 941 19.25 3.52 -27.50
N GLY A 942 19.36 3.76 -28.81
CA GLY A 942 18.51 4.73 -29.50
C GLY A 942 18.51 4.59 -31.02
N LEU A 943 17.76 5.47 -31.68
CA LEU A 943 17.56 5.48 -33.11
C LEU A 943 18.44 6.53 -33.79
N VAL A 944 19.00 6.18 -34.95
CA VAL A 944 19.70 7.13 -35.82
C VAL A 944 18.66 7.96 -36.60
N THR A 945 18.76 9.29 -36.52
CA THR A 945 17.75 10.24 -36.99
C THR A 945 18.33 11.27 -37.97
N GLY A 946 18.66 10.80 -39.17
CA GLY A 946 19.30 11.61 -40.22
C GLY A 946 20.69 11.06 -40.53
N GLU A 947 21.63 11.96 -40.85
CA GLU A 947 23.03 11.59 -41.09
C GLU A 947 23.81 11.50 -39.76
N ASP A 948 23.75 12.55 -38.92
CA ASP A 948 24.45 12.58 -37.61
C ASP A 948 23.53 12.51 -36.37
N GLY A 949 22.20 12.57 -36.55
CA GLY A 949 21.25 12.64 -35.43
C GLY A 949 21.08 11.32 -34.66
N PHE A 950 20.87 11.41 -33.34
CA PHE A 950 20.53 10.27 -32.49
C PHE A 950 19.40 10.60 -31.50
N ALA A 951 18.45 9.66 -31.33
CA ALA A 951 17.31 9.78 -30.42
C ALA A 951 17.29 8.61 -29.42
N VAL A 952 17.56 8.90 -28.14
CA VAL A 952 17.58 7.94 -27.03
C VAL A 952 16.22 7.23 -26.88
N ILE A 953 16.25 5.91 -26.66
CA ILE A 953 15.09 5.10 -26.23
C ILE A 953 15.33 4.51 -24.82
N VAL A 954 16.55 4.03 -24.55
CA VAL A 954 17.01 3.61 -23.22
C VAL A 954 18.22 4.47 -22.86
N PRO A 955 18.19 5.29 -21.79
CA PRO A 955 19.34 6.07 -21.37
C PRO A 955 20.52 5.20 -20.90
N ALA A 956 21.71 5.78 -20.87
CA ALA A 956 22.82 5.23 -20.08
C ALA A 956 22.48 5.24 -18.58
N GLU A 957 23.19 4.43 -17.80
CA GLU A 957 22.93 4.16 -16.38
C GLU A 957 21.51 3.64 -16.11
N THR A 958 20.93 2.90 -17.06
CA THR A 958 19.68 2.18 -16.86
C THR A 958 19.99 0.74 -16.44
N PRO A 959 19.47 0.26 -15.29
CA PRO A 959 19.62 -1.13 -14.87
C PRO A 959 18.85 -2.08 -15.79
N ALA A 960 19.38 -3.28 -16.03
CA ALA A 960 18.70 -4.36 -16.72
C ALA A 960 18.20 -5.44 -15.71
N PRO A 961 17.07 -6.13 -15.99
CA PRO A 961 16.30 -6.11 -17.24
C PRO A 961 15.39 -4.87 -17.37
N VAL A 962 15.32 -4.29 -18.57
CA VAL A 962 14.51 -3.10 -18.85
C VAL A 962 13.78 -3.17 -20.20
N ARG A 963 12.58 -2.58 -20.24
CA ARG A 963 11.79 -2.35 -21.45
C ARG A 963 11.50 -0.87 -21.62
N ARG A 964 11.71 -0.34 -22.82
CA ARG A 964 11.30 1.01 -23.25
C ARG A 964 10.70 0.97 -24.65
N THR A 965 9.81 1.91 -24.94
CA THR A 965 9.07 1.96 -26.20
C THR A 965 8.96 3.40 -26.69
N ALA A 966 9.43 3.66 -27.91
CA ALA A 966 9.28 4.94 -28.59
C ALA A 966 8.29 4.86 -29.76
N GLN A 967 7.70 5.99 -30.16
CA GLN A 967 6.83 6.10 -31.33
C GLN A 967 7.33 7.17 -32.30
N VAL A 968 7.73 6.76 -33.50
CA VAL A 968 8.23 7.63 -34.57
C VAL A 968 7.10 7.93 -35.57
N VAL A 969 6.90 9.21 -35.92
CA VAL A 969 5.84 9.64 -36.86
C VAL A 969 6.37 9.68 -38.30
N VAL A 970 5.75 8.89 -39.18
CA VAL A 970 6.21 8.68 -40.56
C VAL A 970 5.55 9.68 -41.50
N LYS A 971 6.21 10.82 -41.73
CA LYS A 971 5.65 11.99 -42.44
C LYS A 971 5.17 11.73 -43.89
N GLN A 972 5.84 10.83 -44.62
CA GLN A 972 5.54 10.57 -46.04
C GLN A 972 4.77 9.26 -46.28
N GLY A 973 4.92 8.26 -45.40
CA GLY A 973 4.45 6.89 -45.62
C GLY A 973 5.41 6.07 -46.50
N GLY A 974 5.09 4.79 -46.70
CA GLY A 974 5.91 3.84 -47.46
C GLY A 974 6.73 2.90 -46.58
N ASP A 975 7.87 2.44 -47.09
CA ASP A 975 8.78 1.55 -46.37
C ASP A 975 9.74 2.37 -45.48
N VAL A 976 9.92 1.92 -44.24
CA VAL A 976 10.63 2.65 -43.17
C VAL A 976 11.77 1.80 -42.63
N LEU A 977 12.98 2.33 -42.72
CA LEU A 977 14.16 1.77 -42.06
C LEU A 977 14.24 2.26 -40.61
N VAL A 978 14.30 1.33 -39.67
CA VAL A 978 14.59 1.56 -38.25
C VAL A 978 16.02 1.10 -38.00
N ARG A 979 16.94 2.04 -37.79
CA ARG A 979 18.34 1.77 -37.42
C ARG A 979 18.52 2.06 -35.93
N LEU A 980 18.79 1.01 -35.15
CA LEU A 980 19.08 1.09 -33.72
C LEU A 980 20.59 1.03 -33.49
N ALA A 981 21.12 1.92 -32.65
CA ALA A 981 22.54 1.99 -32.31
C ALA A 981 22.74 2.28 -30.82
N GLU A 982 23.96 2.02 -30.35
CA GLU A 982 24.52 2.64 -29.15
C GLU A 982 24.72 4.14 -29.41
N GLY A 983 24.56 4.96 -28.38
CA GLY A 983 24.74 6.41 -28.43
C GLY A 983 25.62 6.89 -27.29
N VAL A 984 26.58 7.74 -27.65
CA VAL A 984 27.54 8.36 -26.72
C VAL A 984 27.19 9.84 -26.57
N ARG A 985 27.25 10.36 -25.33
CA ARG A 985 27.13 11.80 -25.06
C ARG A 985 28.47 12.48 -25.32
N GLU A 986 28.43 13.65 -25.95
CA GLU A 986 29.58 14.56 -26.04
C GLU A 986 29.12 15.99 -25.72
N ILE A 987 29.99 16.77 -25.09
CA ILE A 987 29.77 18.21 -24.91
C ILE A 987 30.49 18.93 -26.05
N SER A 988 29.72 19.50 -26.97
CA SER A 988 30.22 20.35 -28.05
C SER A 988 30.45 21.76 -27.51
N VAL A 989 31.70 22.24 -27.54
CA VAL A 989 32.02 23.65 -27.26
C VAL A 989 32.06 24.41 -28.59
N ARG A 990 31.28 25.48 -28.71
CA ARG A 990 31.37 26.45 -29.81
C ARG A 990 31.78 27.80 -29.24
N LYS A 991 32.68 28.49 -29.95
CA LYS A 991 32.95 29.92 -29.73
C LYS A 991 32.10 30.70 -30.72
N GLU A 992 31.30 31.64 -30.23
CA GLU A 992 30.56 32.54 -31.12
C GLU A 992 31.38 33.80 -31.38
N ASP A 993 31.77 34.01 -32.64
CA ASP A 993 32.33 35.29 -33.08
C ASP A 993 31.24 36.37 -32.97
N LYS A 994 31.40 37.34 -32.05
CA LYS A 994 30.44 38.45 -31.86
C LYS A 994 30.22 39.21 -33.19
N SER A 995 29.11 38.90 -33.88
CA SER A 995 28.92 39.40 -35.25
C SER A 995 28.69 40.91 -35.26
N MET A 996 29.60 41.67 -35.89
CA MET A 996 29.44 43.13 -36.05
C MET A 996 28.12 43.44 -36.77
N THR A 997 27.19 44.10 -36.05
CA THR A 997 25.88 44.48 -36.57
C THR A 997 26.03 45.70 -37.48
N ASN A 998 26.09 45.44 -38.79
CA ASN A 998 26.21 46.49 -39.82
C ASN A 998 24.98 47.43 -39.79
N GLY A 999 25.16 48.58 -39.17
CA GLY A 999 24.07 49.38 -38.61
C GLY A 999 23.25 50.22 -39.59
N ASN A 1000 22.45 51.14 -39.03
CA ASN A 1000 22.17 52.41 -39.69
C ASN A 1000 21.78 53.53 -38.71
N GLY A 1001 22.64 54.55 -38.60
CA GLY A 1001 22.21 55.94 -38.55
C GLY A 1001 21.71 56.53 -37.23
N LYS A 1002 22.65 56.93 -36.36
CA LYS A 1002 22.91 58.37 -36.15
C LYS A 1002 24.25 58.63 -35.45
N LYS A 1003 24.86 59.78 -35.75
CA LYS A 1003 25.82 60.43 -34.86
C LYS A 1003 25.05 61.16 -33.75
N ASP A 1004 25.69 61.36 -32.60
CA ASP A 1004 26.13 62.68 -32.12
C ASP A 1004 27.21 62.46 -31.02
N ASP A 1005 28.36 63.10 -31.23
CA ASP A 1005 29.49 63.52 -30.36
C ASP A 1005 30.03 62.68 -29.17
N GLU A 1006 31.33 62.36 -29.27
CA GLU A 1006 32.43 62.49 -28.28
C GLU A 1006 32.20 62.12 -26.79
N ASP A 1007 32.79 60.99 -26.37
CA ASP A 1007 33.91 60.95 -25.39
C ASP A 1007 34.68 59.61 -25.54
N GLU A 1008 36.01 59.65 -25.47
CA GLU A 1008 36.91 58.47 -25.53
C GLU A 1008 37.49 58.18 -24.13
N ASP A 1009 37.22 57.00 -23.57
CA ASP A 1009 37.95 56.40 -22.45
C ASP A 1009 38.18 54.91 -22.80
N ASP A 1010 39.45 54.53 -23.03
CA ASP A 1010 39.85 53.16 -23.38
C ASP A 1010 39.90 52.25 -22.13
N ASP A 1011 38.92 51.36 -21.97
CA ASP A 1011 39.02 50.15 -21.13
C ASP A 1011 38.85 48.92 -22.05
N ASP A 1012 39.93 48.55 -22.77
CA ASP A 1012 40.07 47.26 -23.46
C ASP A 1012 40.17 46.12 -22.42
N GLU A 1013 39.06 45.71 -21.81
CA GLU A 1013 38.98 44.40 -21.14
C GLU A 1013 39.00 43.30 -22.21
N ASP A 1014 39.87 42.28 -22.03
CA ASP A 1014 39.99 41.11 -22.92
C ASP A 1014 38.68 40.30 -22.94
N ASP A 1015 37.78 40.70 -23.83
CA ASP A 1015 36.41 40.18 -24.03
C ASP A 1015 36.44 38.77 -24.65
N GLU A 1016 36.87 37.77 -23.87
CA GLU A 1016 37.02 36.37 -24.31
C GLU A 1016 35.73 35.86 -24.99
N PRO A 1017 35.83 35.21 -26.17
CA PRO A 1017 34.65 34.81 -26.93
C PRO A 1017 33.87 33.72 -26.18
N GLU A 1018 32.62 34.05 -25.81
CA GLU A 1018 31.74 33.21 -24.99
C GLU A 1018 31.68 31.77 -25.51
N GLU A 1019 32.11 30.83 -24.67
CA GLU A 1019 32.11 29.40 -24.98
C GLU A 1019 30.74 28.78 -24.74
N VAL A 1020 29.91 28.74 -25.78
CA VAL A 1020 28.60 28.08 -25.75
C VAL A 1020 28.81 26.56 -25.73
N ARG A 1021 28.47 25.93 -24.60
CA ARG A 1021 28.57 24.48 -24.38
C ARG A 1021 27.21 23.82 -24.65
N GLU A 1022 27.15 22.89 -25.59
CA GLU A 1022 25.92 22.17 -25.99
C GLU A 1022 26.09 20.65 -25.82
N LYS A 1023 25.08 19.99 -25.23
CA LYS A 1023 25.02 18.54 -25.09
C LYS A 1023 24.54 17.88 -26.39
N VAL A 1024 25.40 17.10 -27.03
CA VAL A 1024 25.15 16.43 -28.31
C VAL A 1024 25.22 14.91 -28.14
N TRP A 1025 24.35 14.18 -28.84
CA TRP A 1025 24.41 12.72 -28.93
C TRP A 1025 24.97 12.31 -30.28
N LYS A 1026 26.01 11.47 -30.28
CA LYS A 1026 26.50 10.82 -31.50
C LYS A 1026 26.10 9.35 -31.55
N ALA A 1027 25.67 8.90 -32.73
CA ALA A 1027 25.43 7.49 -33.00
C ALA A 1027 26.78 6.74 -33.06
N GLY A 1028 26.94 5.75 -32.18
CA GLY A 1028 28.08 4.85 -32.14
C GLY A 1028 27.81 3.57 -32.92
N LYS A 1029 28.09 2.43 -32.29
CA LYS A 1029 27.95 1.09 -32.89
C LYS A 1029 26.48 0.77 -33.20
N VAL A 1030 26.18 0.47 -34.47
CA VAL A 1030 24.87 -0.02 -34.89
C VAL A 1030 24.62 -1.40 -34.30
N LEU A 1031 23.47 -1.56 -33.64
CA LEU A 1031 23.03 -2.80 -33.00
C LEU A 1031 22.14 -3.63 -33.93
N ALA A 1032 21.19 -2.98 -34.61
CA ALA A 1032 20.22 -3.65 -35.45
C ALA A 1032 19.64 -2.72 -36.53
N GLU A 1033 19.25 -3.30 -37.67
CA GLU A 1033 18.44 -2.64 -38.69
C GLU A 1033 17.16 -3.45 -38.96
N ALA A 1034 16.01 -2.78 -39.03
CA ALA A 1034 14.71 -3.40 -39.31
C ALA A 1034 13.90 -2.57 -40.31
N GLY A 1035 13.42 -3.20 -41.39
CA GLY A 1035 12.55 -2.55 -42.38
C GLY A 1035 11.08 -2.88 -42.15
N ILE A 1036 10.25 -1.88 -41.86
CA ILE A 1036 8.79 -2.01 -41.84
C ILE A 1036 8.24 -1.56 -43.19
N ARG A 1037 7.44 -2.39 -43.85
CA ARG A 1037 6.89 -2.08 -45.18
C ARG A 1037 5.48 -1.48 -45.13
N GLY A 1038 5.18 -0.59 -46.07
CA GLY A 1038 3.83 -0.11 -46.33
C GLY A 1038 3.18 0.72 -45.21
N VAL A 1039 3.97 1.40 -44.38
CA VAL A 1039 3.46 2.27 -43.30
C VAL A 1039 2.64 3.41 -43.89
N LYS A 1040 1.49 3.72 -43.29
CA LYS A 1040 0.61 4.80 -43.79
C LYS A 1040 1.27 6.16 -43.66
N LYS A 1041 0.91 7.10 -44.54
CA LYS A 1041 1.32 8.50 -44.41
C LYS A 1041 0.72 9.11 -43.14
N GLY A 1042 1.57 9.63 -42.26
CA GLY A 1042 1.18 10.07 -40.91
C GLY A 1042 0.98 8.91 -39.91
N GLY A 1043 1.26 7.67 -40.32
CA GLY A 1043 1.29 6.51 -39.44
C GLY A 1043 2.42 6.61 -38.41
N LYS A 1044 2.29 5.85 -37.32
CA LYS A 1044 3.31 5.74 -36.28
C LYS A 1044 3.99 4.39 -36.35
N VAL A 1045 5.31 4.39 -36.29
CA VAL A 1045 6.13 3.20 -36.04
C VAL A 1045 6.44 3.15 -34.55
N GLU A 1046 6.05 2.07 -33.91
CA GLU A 1046 6.45 1.74 -32.55
C GLU A 1046 7.76 0.94 -32.58
N VAL A 1047 8.74 1.37 -31.79
CA VAL A 1047 10.01 0.68 -31.57
C VAL A 1047 10.13 0.37 -30.09
N GLN A 1048 10.03 -0.91 -29.74
CA GLN A 1048 10.22 -1.42 -28.39
C GLN A 1048 11.62 -2.05 -28.28
N VAL A 1049 12.41 -1.55 -27.34
CA VAL A 1049 13.70 -2.10 -26.95
C VAL A 1049 13.53 -2.84 -25.63
N ASN A 1050 14.05 -4.06 -25.55
CA ASN A 1050 14.12 -4.86 -24.33
C ASN A 1050 15.58 -5.24 -24.12
N VAL A 1051 16.15 -4.91 -22.98
CA VAL A 1051 17.45 -5.40 -22.54
C VAL A 1051 17.19 -6.42 -21.43
N ALA A 1052 17.70 -7.63 -21.57
CA ALA A 1052 17.59 -8.67 -20.55
C ALA A 1052 18.74 -8.58 -19.53
N ALA A 1053 18.67 -9.34 -18.44
CA ALA A 1053 19.68 -9.32 -17.38
C ALA A 1053 21.08 -9.79 -17.84
N ASP A 1054 21.17 -10.54 -18.95
CA ASP A 1054 22.43 -10.89 -19.62
C ASP A 1054 22.99 -9.78 -20.53
N LEU A 1055 22.33 -8.62 -20.59
CA LEU A 1055 22.56 -7.52 -21.54
C LEU A 1055 22.29 -7.86 -23.02
N SER A 1056 21.58 -8.95 -23.33
CA SER A 1056 21.07 -9.18 -24.69
C SER A 1056 19.92 -8.21 -25.03
N VAL A 1057 19.89 -7.73 -26.28
CA VAL A 1057 18.98 -6.67 -26.73
C VAL A 1057 17.97 -7.22 -27.73
N THR A 1058 16.72 -7.36 -27.31
CA THR A 1058 15.60 -7.76 -28.18
C THR A 1058 14.80 -6.54 -28.64
N VAL A 1059 14.75 -6.32 -29.94
CA VAL A 1059 14.09 -5.18 -30.60
C VAL A 1059 12.80 -5.66 -31.28
N VAL A 1060 11.71 -4.91 -31.13
CA VAL A 1060 10.44 -5.15 -31.83
C VAL A 1060 9.97 -3.86 -32.49
N CYS A 1061 9.68 -3.91 -33.79
CA CYS A 1061 9.33 -2.75 -34.62
C CYS A 1061 8.02 -3.02 -35.39
N ARG A 1062 6.98 -2.18 -35.21
CA ARG A 1062 5.65 -2.37 -35.86
C ARG A 1062 4.94 -1.06 -36.17
N GLU A 1063 3.97 -1.06 -37.09
CA GLU A 1063 3.02 0.07 -37.23
C GLU A 1063 2.00 0.03 -36.07
N VAL A 1064 1.72 1.17 -35.44
CA VAL A 1064 0.75 1.25 -34.34
C VAL A 1064 -0.65 0.89 -34.85
N GLY A 1065 -1.21 -0.20 -34.31
CA GLY A 1065 -2.50 -0.74 -34.72
C GLY A 1065 -2.44 -1.82 -35.81
N SER A 1066 -1.26 -2.17 -36.33
CA SER A 1066 -1.10 -3.34 -37.20
C SER A 1066 -1.03 -4.65 -36.40
N LYS A 1067 -1.25 -5.78 -37.09
CA LYS A 1067 -1.02 -7.13 -36.57
C LYS A 1067 0.38 -7.68 -36.89
N GLY A 1068 1.19 -6.96 -37.64
CA GLY A 1068 2.50 -7.41 -38.14
C GLY A 1068 3.64 -6.48 -37.71
N GLY A 1069 4.78 -7.07 -37.40
CA GLY A 1069 5.99 -6.36 -37.01
C GLY A 1069 7.23 -7.22 -37.18
N VAL A 1070 8.40 -6.59 -37.13
CA VAL A 1070 9.72 -7.23 -37.15
C VAL A 1070 10.20 -7.42 -35.71
N ARG A 1071 10.77 -8.59 -35.41
CA ARG A 1071 11.49 -8.85 -34.14
C ARG A 1071 12.88 -9.35 -34.46
N GLY A 1072 13.87 -8.83 -33.74
CA GLY A 1072 15.26 -9.30 -33.78
C GLY A 1072 15.86 -9.32 -32.37
N THR A 1073 16.90 -10.13 -32.16
CA THR A 1073 17.63 -10.21 -30.90
C THR A 1073 19.13 -10.14 -31.20
N VAL A 1074 19.80 -9.19 -30.56
CA VAL A 1074 21.26 -9.04 -30.56
C VAL A 1074 21.77 -9.72 -29.30
N PRO A 1075 22.67 -10.72 -29.39
CA PRO A 1075 23.27 -11.35 -28.21
C PRO A 1075 24.15 -10.35 -27.48
N ALA A 1076 24.37 -10.60 -26.18
CA ALA A 1076 25.27 -9.79 -25.37
C ALA A 1076 26.69 -9.75 -25.96
N GLY A 1077 27.37 -8.60 -25.79
CA GLY A 1077 28.81 -8.53 -26.03
C GLY A 1077 29.57 -9.36 -25.00
N LYS A 1078 30.86 -9.65 -25.26
CA LYS A 1078 31.74 -10.09 -24.17
C LYS A 1078 31.86 -8.94 -23.18
N ALA A 1079 31.39 -9.14 -21.96
CA ALA A 1079 31.60 -8.17 -20.89
C ALA A 1079 33.10 -8.07 -20.56
N GLU A 1080 33.65 -6.87 -20.66
CA GLU A 1080 34.87 -6.51 -19.92
C GLU A 1080 34.45 -6.13 -18.49
N GLN A 1081 35.20 -6.60 -17.50
CA GLN A 1081 34.87 -6.35 -16.09
C GLN A 1081 35.27 -4.92 -15.72
N ASN A 1082 34.31 -4.00 -15.70
CA ASN A 1082 34.47 -2.73 -14.97
C ASN A 1082 34.64 -3.05 -13.49
N GLY A 1083 35.88 -2.97 -13.01
CA GLY A 1083 36.21 -3.20 -11.61
C GLY A 1083 36.03 -1.95 -10.76
N SER A 1084 35.05 -1.98 -9.86
CA SER A 1084 35.04 -1.14 -8.65
C SER A 1084 34.69 -2.01 -7.45
N THR A 1085 35.67 -2.21 -6.58
CA THR A 1085 35.49 -2.64 -5.18
C THR A 1085 35.32 -1.41 -4.30
#